data_AF-A0AAV7F0W8-F1
#
_entry.id   AF-A0AAV7F0W8-F1
#
_cell.length_a   1.000
_cell.length_b   1.000
_cell.length_c   1.000
_cell.angle_alpha   90.00
_cell.angle_beta   90.00
_cell.angle_gamma   90.00
#
_symmetry.space_group_name_H-M   'P 1'
#
loop_
_entity.id
_entity.type
_entity.pdbx_description
1 polymer ?
#
loop_
_entity_poly.entity_id
_entity_poly.type
_entity_poly.pdbx_seq_one_letter_code
_entity_poly.pdbx_strand_id
1 'polypeptide(L)'
;MGYDIERGEVDLEKGPVPNCKDDSVLNSNGDPVLSPVRLFSSSLYPSPSPSPSSATAPALVLSNSGKRIDQSGKKKYVKQVTGKHNDTDLHLAAQRGDLTAVRQILDEIDAQMVGTVSGVDFDAEVAEIRSAIVNEVNELGETALFIAAEKGHLDVVKELLKYSDKESIARKSQSGFDALHKAASQGHQAIVQILLDHDPGLSKTIGPSNATPLVSAASRGHTEVVKELLSKDSSLLEIPRSNGKNALHLSARQGHVEIVSALLEKDPQLARRTDRKGQTALHMAVKGVSCEVVKLLLDADPAIVMLPDKFGNTALHVATRKKRAEIVNELLSLPDTNVNALNRDHKTAFDIAEALPLSEDAQEIKECLSRYGAVRANELNQPRDELRKTVTEIKKDVHTQLEQTRKTNKNVHGIAKELRKLHREGINNATNSVTVVAVLFATVAFAAIFTVPGGDNDSGVAVVVNYASFKIFFIFNAIALFTSLAVVVVQITLVRGETKSERKVVEIINKLMWLASVCTSVAFIASSYIVVGRRYEWAAILPEYLAEGDLKQLVWRGSVVLGENDWWLVARVRKLLGSSNSCIGGFTYARFDQMPRLGSSVSFRWYPMEKSQICACSGVGPQDFKLLLSCPSGLSKSQVAVDFTMLYDRKPNPDIHLEESISEIWSHRLKGNASLYNGLKFRYGGHLVHKNGSLHEDSHVSLHLGLTDYRTFVGTNLNPSWEKFLVASEDESERCKHMSMPLGNGAVVKTSDGKILLLRRSQNVGEFPGHFVFPGGHSEPAEIGISGHQVYYDLTSSECLNERVSMEMFDGIVREVVEEIGVPASALSEPLFIGISRRELNVRPTAFFFLNCSLNSLEIQQLYSNAQDGYESTHIYAVLREELESMSLKMPGCHRGGYALYELMIEAGRIR
;
A
#
# COMPACT_ATOMS: atom_id res chain seq x y z
N MET A 1 8.11 13.87 -42.07
CA MET A 1 7.90 12.98 -43.24
C MET A 1 7.74 11.57 -42.69
N GLY A 2 6.50 11.17 -42.40
CA GLY A 2 6.13 9.81 -42.02
C GLY A 2 5.14 9.31 -43.06
N TYR A 3 5.41 8.12 -43.59
CA TYR A 3 4.59 7.46 -44.60
C TYR A 3 3.34 6.86 -43.96
N ASP A 4 2.18 7.18 -44.54
CA ASP A 4 0.96 6.38 -44.50
C ASP A 4 1.13 5.13 -45.37
N ILE A 5 0.45 4.03 -45.02
CA ILE A 5 -0.43 3.23 -45.90
C ILE A 5 -0.94 1.96 -45.17
N GLU A 6 -2.27 1.96 -45.02
CA GLU A 6 -3.27 0.90 -45.25
C GLU A 6 -3.34 -0.41 -44.44
N ARG A 7 -4.59 -0.62 -43.97
CA ARG A 7 -5.20 -1.88 -43.58
C ARG A 7 -5.34 -2.79 -44.82
N GLY A 8 -5.00 -4.06 -44.66
CA GLY A 8 -5.35 -5.13 -45.60
C GLY A 8 -5.74 -6.38 -44.82
N GLU A 9 -7.01 -6.77 -44.99
CA GLU A 9 -7.58 -8.07 -44.63
C GLU A 9 -6.85 -9.20 -45.36
N VAL A 10 -6.57 -10.30 -44.65
CA VAL A 10 -6.47 -11.64 -45.27
C VAL A 10 -7.15 -12.64 -44.35
N ASP A 11 -8.26 -13.18 -44.84
CA ASP A 11 -8.97 -14.35 -44.33
C ASP A 11 -8.09 -15.59 -44.31
N LEU A 12 -8.14 -16.35 -43.20
CA LEU A 12 -7.84 -17.78 -43.21
C LEU A 12 -8.90 -18.52 -42.38
N GLU A 13 -9.37 -19.60 -43.00
CA GLU A 13 -10.62 -20.30 -42.76
C GLU A 13 -10.74 -21.05 -41.43
N LYS A 14 -12.01 -21.32 -41.12
CA LYS A 14 -12.61 -22.04 -39.99
C LYS A 14 -12.12 -23.48 -39.84
N GLY A 15 -11.90 -23.89 -38.61
CA GLY A 15 -11.90 -25.28 -38.15
C GLY A 15 -12.42 -25.37 -36.69
N PRO A 16 -13.36 -26.27 -36.36
CA PRO A 16 -14.18 -26.15 -35.15
C PRO A 16 -13.53 -26.79 -33.90
N VAL A 17 -13.71 -26.10 -32.78
CA VAL A 17 -13.38 -26.56 -31.43
C VAL A 17 -14.45 -27.56 -30.94
N PRO A 18 -14.10 -28.74 -30.40
CA PRO A 18 -15.08 -29.72 -29.96
C PRO A 18 -15.68 -29.31 -28.61
N ASN A 19 -16.98 -29.02 -28.67
CA ASN A 19 -17.86 -28.79 -27.54
C ASN A 19 -18.29 -30.17 -26.98
N CYS A 20 -17.84 -30.53 -25.78
CA CYS A 20 -18.34 -31.73 -25.10
C CYS A 20 -19.71 -31.40 -24.47
N LYS A 21 -20.75 -31.98 -25.05
CA LYS A 21 -22.13 -31.98 -24.56
C LYS A 21 -22.25 -32.89 -23.35
N ASP A 22 -22.85 -32.36 -22.28
CA ASP A 22 -23.61 -33.13 -21.31
C ASP A 22 -25.05 -33.22 -21.84
N ASP A 23 -25.53 -34.44 -22.09
CA ASP A 23 -26.95 -34.80 -22.21
C ASP A 23 -27.17 -35.94 -21.19
N SER A 24 -28.13 -35.85 -20.27
CA SER A 24 -29.53 -36.09 -20.62
C SER A 24 -30.51 -35.69 -19.52
N VAL A 25 -31.71 -35.37 -19.99
CA VAL A 25 -32.84 -34.67 -19.38
C VAL A 25 -33.94 -35.64 -18.91
N LEU A 26 -34.78 -35.18 -17.98
CA LEU A 26 -36.28 -35.27 -17.86
C LEU A 26 -36.70 -35.58 -16.41
N ASN A 27 -37.73 -35.01 -15.78
CA ASN A 27 -38.75 -34.01 -16.12
C ASN A 27 -39.37 -33.50 -14.78
N SER A 28 -39.98 -32.30 -14.77
CA SER A 28 -40.73 -31.73 -13.64
C SER A 28 -42.24 -31.94 -13.76
N ASN A 29 -42.95 -32.26 -12.67
CA ASN A 29 -44.23 -31.65 -12.22
C ASN A 29 -44.90 -32.41 -11.05
N GLY A 30 -45.03 -31.74 -9.89
CA GLY A 30 -46.24 -31.66 -9.04
C GLY A 30 -46.64 -32.81 -8.10
N ASP A 31 -46.17 -32.76 -6.84
CA ASP A 31 -46.79 -32.99 -5.50
C ASP A 31 -48.07 -33.86 -5.30
N PRO A 32 -48.38 -34.30 -4.05
CA PRO A 32 -47.55 -34.56 -2.86
C PRO A 32 -47.84 -35.96 -2.23
N VAL A 33 -47.30 -36.21 -1.02
CA VAL A 33 -47.91 -37.00 0.10
C VAL A 33 -47.11 -38.21 0.64
N LEU A 34 -46.72 -38.05 1.91
CA LEU A 34 -46.47 -39.02 2.99
C LEU A 34 -45.35 -40.08 2.87
N SER A 35 -44.31 -39.86 3.69
CA SER A 35 -43.59 -40.93 4.37
C SER A 35 -44.51 -41.61 5.42
N PRO A 36 -44.26 -42.87 5.86
CA PRO A 36 -43.20 -43.09 6.85
C PRO A 36 -42.49 -44.46 6.83
N VAL A 37 -41.43 -44.47 7.63
CA VAL A 37 -40.52 -45.53 8.09
C VAL A 37 -41.20 -46.77 8.71
N ARG A 38 -40.58 -47.97 8.55
CA ARG A 38 -40.32 -49.07 9.54
C ARG A 38 -39.84 -50.34 8.80
N LEU A 39 -38.64 -50.89 9.05
CA LEU A 39 -38.15 -51.75 10.15
C LEU A 39 -38.63 -53.23 10.13
N PHE A 40 -37.67 -54.14 10.42
CA PHE A 40 -37.71 -55.60 10.71
C PHE A 40 -37.67 -56.56 9.50
N SER A 41 -36.60 -57.33 9.26
CA SER A 41 -35.99 -58.50 9.96
C SER A 41 -36.56 -59.87 9.54
N SER A 42 -35.68 -60.69 8.94
CA SER A 42 -35.56 -62.16 8.98
C SER A 42 -36.78 -63.08 9.25
N SER A 43 -37.02 -64.08 8.38
CA SER A 43 -36.63 -65.51 8.61
C SER A 43 -37.47 -66.54 7.83
N LEU A 44 -36.82 -67.69 7.55
CA LEU A 44 -37.32 -69.08 7.48
C LEU A 44 -38.06 -69.64 6.24
N TYR A 45 -37.40 -70.64 5.62
CA TYR A 45 -37.88 -71.82 4.85
C TYR A 45 -39.18 -72.48 5.41
N PRO A 46 -39.95 -73.30 4.66
CA PRO A 46 -39.45 -74.47 3.90
C PRO A 46 -40.15 -74.84 2.56
N SER A 47 -39.47 -75.74 1.83
CA SER A 47 -39.95 -76.49 0.65
C SER A 47 -41.19 -77.36 0.97
N PRO A 48 -41.95 -77.81 -0.05
CA PRO A 48 -41.73 -79.18 -0.56
C PRO A 48 -41.94 -79.38 -2.07
N SER A 49 -41.32 -80.45 -2.57
CA SER A 49 -41.45 -81.11 -3.88
C SER A 49 -42.78 -81.93 -3.97
N PRO A 50 -43.25 -82.45 -5.13
CA PRO A 50 -42.59 -83.53 -5.90
C PRO A 50 -42.71 -83.51 -7.44
N SER A 51 -41.77 -84.20 -8.07
CA SER A 51 -41.76 -84.77 -9.44
C SER A 51 -42.88 -85.84 -9.62
N PRO A 52 -43.28 -86.33 -10.83
CA PRO A 52 -42.40 -87.00 -11.82
C PRO A 52 -42.82 -86.92 -13.32
N SER A 53 -41.88 -87.28 -14.22
CA SER A 53 -42.04 -88.03 -15.50
C SER A 53 -41.06 -87.50 -16.55
N SER A 54 -39.88 -88.12 -16.68
CA SER A 54 -39.56 -89.25 -17.57
C SER A 54 -39.12 -88.83 -18.99
N ALA A 55 -37.81 -88.73 -19.19
CA ALA A 55 -37.12 -89.24 -20.37
C ALA A 55 -35.61 -89.29 -20.09
N THR A 56 -35.07 -90.51 -20.12
CA THR A 56 -33.65 -90.86 -19.97
C THR A 56 -32.86 -90.68 -21.27
N ALA A 57 -31.60 -90.24 -21.09
CA ALA A 57 -30.40 -90.39 -21.94
C ALA A 57 -30.07 -89.30 -22.99
N PRO A 58 -28.78 -89.05 -23.34
CA PRO A 58 -27.50 -89.36 -22.67
C PRO A 58 -26.52 -88.17 -22.54
N ALA A 59 -25.36 -88.48 -21.99
CA ALA A 59 -24.16 -87.69 -21.74
C ALA A 59 -23.61 -86.84 -22.91
N LEU A 60 -22.85 -85.81 -22.52
CA LEU A 60 -21.66 -85.24 -23.17
C LEU A 60 -21.43 -85.68 -24.62
N VAL A 61 -21.89 -84.85 -25.55
CA VAL A 61 -21.49 -84.97 -26.96
C VAL A 61 -20.11 -84.35 -27.13
N LEU A 62 -19.12 -85.21 -27.31
CA LEU A 62 -17.80 -84.89 -27.86
C LEU A 62 -17.96 -84.32 -29.28
N SER A 63 -17.54 -83.06 -29.47
CA SER A 63 -17.25 -82.52 -30.80
C SER A 63 -15.82 -82.90 -31.20
N ASN A 64 -15.71 -83.85 -32.13
CA ASN A 64 -14.49 -84.14 -32.87
C ASN A 64 -14.06 -82.93 -33.71
N SER A 65 -13.00 -82.22 -33.31
CA SER A 65 -12.25 -81.38 -34.24
C SER A 65 -10.79 -81.21 -33.82
N GLY A 66 -9.90 -81.89 -34.56
CA GLY A 66 -8.57 -81.38 -34.92
C GLY A 66 -7.46 -81.43 -33.87
N LYS A 67 -6.75 -82.57 -33.82
CA LYS A 67 -5.33 -82.60 -33.42
C LYS A 67 -4.54 -81.62 -34.29
N ARG A 68 -3.97 -80.56 -33.69
CA ARG A 68 -2.82 -79.85 -34.27
C ARG A 68 -1.72 -79.72 -33.20
N ILE A 69 -0.60 -80.36 -33.50
CA ILE A 69 0.67 -80.30 -32.78
C ILE A 69 1.40 -79.05 -33.29
N ASP A 70 1.87 -78.18 -32.40
CA ASP A 70 2.83 -77.12 -32.75
C ASP A 70 4.25 -77.71 -32.82
N GLN A 71 5.16 -77.05 -33.56
CA GLN A 71 6.55 -77.46 -33.83
C GLN A 71 7.45 -77.58 -32.58
N SER A 72 6.90 -77.39 -31.38
CA SER A 72 7.54 -77.56 -30.06
C SER A 72 6.99 -78.73 -29.23
N GLY A 73 5.98 -79.46 -29.71
CA GLY A 73 5.50 -80.71 -29.08
C GLY A 73 4.51 -80.58 -27.90
N LYS A 74 4.07 -79.37 -27.51
CA LYS A 74 3.04 -79.19 -26.46
C LYS A 74 1.61 -79.20 -27.03
N LYS A 75 0.69 -79.97 -26.43
CA LYS A 75 -0.74 -80.08 -26.85
C LYS A 75 -1.58 -78.94 -26.27
N LYS A 76 -2.45 -78.34 -27.08
CA LYS A 76 -3.30 -77.20 -26.72
C LYS A 76 -4.69 -77.66 -26.23
N TYR A 77 -5.13 -77.18 -25.06
CA TYR A 77 -6.51 -77.31 -24.56
C TYR A 77 -7.47 -76.52 -25.48
N VAL A 78 -8.64 -77.08 -25.82
CA VAL A 78 -9.60 -76.44 -26.73
C VAL A 78 -10.65 -75.68 -25.92
N LYS A 79 -10.66 -74.35 -26.09
CA LYS A 79 -11.56 -73.41 -25.42
C LYS A 79 -13.03 -73.73 -25.73
N GLN A 80 -13.81 -74.14 -24.73
CA GLN A 80 -15.27 -74.22 -24.82
C GLN A 80 -15.86 -72.90 -24.32
N VAL A 81 -16.52 -72.18 -25.23
CA VAL A 81 -17.06 -70.84 -24.98
C VAL A 81 -18.58 -70.93 -24.91
N THR A 82 -19.18 -70.52 -23.80
CA THR A 82 -20.61 -70.75 -23.54
C THR A 82 -21.40 -69.48 -23.24
N GLY A 83 -20.74 -68.34 -22.98
CA GLY A 83 -21.38 -67.05 -22.67
C GLY A 83 -21.38 -66.00 -23.79
N LYS A 84 -22.09 -64.88 -23.55
CA LYS A 84 -22.27 -63.76 -24.49
C LYS A 84 -21.00 -62.92 -24.71
N HIS A 85 -20.03 -62.98 -23.78
CA HIS A 85 -18.76 -62.23 -23.83
C HIS A 85 -17.54 -63.16 -23.94
N ASN A 86 -17.72 -64.32 -24.58
CA ASN A 86 -16.83 -65.46 -24.51
C ASN A 86 -16.45 -65.91 -23.09
N ASP A 87 -17.39 -65.80 -22.16
CA ASP A 87 -17.23 -66.34 -20.81
C ASP A 87 -17.03 -67.87 -20.90
N THR A 88 -16.00 -68.36 -20.21
CA THR A 88 -15.82 -69.81 -20.02
C THR A 88 -16.82 -70.32 -18.99
N ASP A 89 -17.02 -71.63 -18.92
CA ASP A 89 -17.89 -72.23 -17.89
C ASP A 89 -17.44 -71.86 -16.46
N LEU A 90 -16.13 -71.63 -16.28
CA LEU A 90 -15.57 -71.13 -15.02
C LEU A 90 -16.01 -69.69 -14.70
N HIS A 91 -16.08 -68.80 -15.70
CA HIS A 91 -16.60 -67.42 -15.52
C HIS A 91 -18.08 -67.43 -15.14
N LEU A 92 -18.89 -68.29 -15.77
CA LEU A 92 -20.33 -68.41 -15.46
C LEU A 92 -20.57 -69.03 -14.09
N ALA A 93 -19.80 -70.04 -13.70
CA ALA A 93 -19.84 -70.63 -12.37
C ALA A 93 -19.44 -69.61 -11.30
N ALA A 94 -18.38 -68.84 -11.55
CA ALA A 94 -17.94 -67.75 -10.69
C ALA A 94 -18.96 -66.62 -10.58
N GLN A 95 -19.67 -66.29 -11.67
CA GLN A 95 -20.75 -65.30 -11.66
C GLN A 95 -21.94 -65.73 -10.77
N ARG A 96 -22.30 -67.02 -10.83
CA ARG A 96 -23.41 -67.60 -10.05
C ARG A 96 -23.03 -67.88 -8.59
N GLY A 97 -21.74 -67.94 -8.26
CA GLY A 97 -21.25 -68.30 -6.93
C GLY A 97 -21.32 -69.80 -6.64
N ASP A 98 -21.41 -70.64 -7.67
CA ASP A 98 -21.53 -72.09 -7.52
C ASP A 98 -20.16 -72.73 -7.27
N LEU A 99 -19.81 -72.87 -5.99
CA LEU A 99 -18.57 -73.50 -5.54
C LEU A 99 -18.43 -74.94 -6.04
N THR A 100 -19.54 -75.68 -6.11
CA THR A 100 -19.51 -77.09 -6.52
C THR A 100 -19.22 -77.23 -8.00
N ALA A 101 -19.81 -76.38 -8.84
CA ALA A 101 -19.50 -76.32 -10.26
C ALA A 101 -18.04 -75.87 -10.48
N VAL A 102 -17.54 -74.88 -9.73
CA VAL A 102 -16.13 -74.46 -9.83
C VAL A 102 -15.17 -75.61 -9.50
N ARG A 103 -15.42 -76.35 -8.41
CA ARG A 103 -14.60 -77.52 -8.06
C ARG A 103 -14.72 -78.64 -9.08
N GLN A 104 -15.92 -78.95 -9.56
CA GLN A 104 -16.13 -79.96 -10.60
C GLN A 104 -15.39 -79.62 -11.89
N ILE A 105 -15.44 -78.35 -12.34
CA ILE A 105 -14.70 -77.91 -13.53
C ILE A 105 -13.20 -78.07 -13.31
N LEU A 106 -12.68 -77.71 -12.14
CA LEU A 106 -11.26 -77.87 -11.80
C LEU A 106 -10.85 -79.36 -11.69
N ASP A 107 -11.68 -80.20 -11.08
CA ASP A 107 -11.46 -81.64 -10.93
C ASP A 107 -11.56 -82.39 -12.28
N GLU A 108 -12.46 -81.97 -13.17
CA GLU A 108 -12.57 -82.49 -14.53
C GLU A 108 -11.35 -82.16 -15.38
N ILE A 109 -10.80 -80.94 -15.22
CA ILE A 109 -9.54 -80.55 -15.85
C ILE A 109 -8.41 -81.46 -15.33
N ASP A 110 -8.35 -81.70 -14.02
CA ASP A 110 -7.35 -82.59 -13.40
C ASP A 110 -7.46 -84.02 -13.95
N ALA A 111 -8.67 -84.57 -14.04
CA ALA A 111 -8.91 -85.90 -14.57
C ALA A 111 -8.54 -86.04 -16.06
N GLN A 112 -8.77 -85.00 -16.87
CA GLN A 112 -8.38 -84.99 -18.29
C GLN A 112 -6.86 -84.96 -18.49
N MET A 113 -6.12 -84.33 -17.59
CA MET A 113 -4.64 -84.23 -17.67
C MET A 113 -3.96 -85.54 -17.22
N VAL A 114 -4.46 -86.18 -16.14
CA VAL A 114 -3.95 -87.46 -15.57
C VAL A 114 -3.99 -88.62 -16.58
N GLY A 115 -4.88 -88.57 -17.57
CA GLY A 115 -4.98 -89.60 -18.61
C GLY A 115 -3.91 -89.55 -19.71
N THR A 116 -3.00 -88.55 -19.74
CA THR A 116 -2.18 -88.28 -20.95
C THR A 116 -0.66 -88.37 -20.80
N VAL A 117 -0.07 -88.28 -19.61
CA VAL A 117 1.40 -88.40 -19.40
C VAL A 117 1.71 -88.91 -17.98
N SER A 118 2.70 -89.80 -17.81
CA SER A 118 3.15 -90.34 -16.51
C SER A 118 4.63 -90.02 -16.25
N GLY A 119 4.97 -89.18 -15.26
CA GLY A 119 6.35 -88.85 -14.92
C GLY A 119 6.47 -87.88 -13.74
N VAL A 120 7.66 -87.69 -13.18
CA VAL A 120 7.88 -86.86 -11.97
C VAL A 120 7.79 -85.35 -12.28
N ASP A 121 7.91 -84.96 -13.55
CA ASP A 121 7.66 -83.60 -14.06
C ASP A 121 6.17 -83.31 -14.35
N PHE A 122 5.30 -84.31 -14.17
CA PHE A 122 3.87 -84.24 -14.51
C PHE A 122 3.10 -83.29 -13.59
N ASP A 123 3.33 -83.34 -12.28
CA ASP A 123 2.57 -82.52 -11.31
C ASP A 123 2.81 -81.01 -11.51
N ALA A 124 4.02 -80.64 -11.96
CA ALA A 124 4.38 -79.26 -12.28
C ALA A 124 3.71 -78.79 -13.58
N GLU A 125 3.68 -79.62 -14.62
CA GLU A 125 3.04 -79.29 -15.91
C GLU A 125 1.50 -79.21 -15.76
N VAL A 126 0.89 -80.08 -14.96
CA VAL A 126 -0.54 -80.02 -14.63
C VAL A 126 -0.87 -78.75 -13.85
N ALA A 127 -0.03 -78.37 -12.88
CA ALA A 127 -0.21 -77.14 -12.12
C ALA A 127 -0.08 -75.88 -13.00
N GLU A 128 0.87 -75.86 -13.94
CA GLU A 128 1.06 -74.76 -14.89
C GLU A 128 -0.16 -74.60 -15.81
N ILE A 129 -0.69 -75.69 -16.34
CA ILE A 129 -1.88 -75.64 -17.20
C ILE A 129 -3.15 -75.27 -16.40
N ARG A 130 -3.28 -75.76 -15.16
CA ARG A 130 -4.40 -75.39 -14.27
C ARG A 130 -4.39 -73.89 -13.98
N SER A 131 -3.21 -73.33 -13.67
CA SER A 131 -3.06 -71.88 -13.50
C SER A 131 -3.42 -71.12 -14.78
N ALA A 132 -2.97 -71.59 -15.95
CA ALA A 132 -3.30 -70.97 -17.23
C ALA A 132 -4.80 -70.88 -17.50
N ILE A 133 -5.58 -71.92 -17.14
CA ILE A 133 -7.05 -71.94 -17.32
C ILE A 133 -7.77 -71.02 -16.34
N VAL A 134 -7.38 -71.03 -15.06
CA VAL A 134 -7.97 -70.14 -14.03
C VAL A 134 -7.71 -68.67 -14.35
N ASN A 135 -6.56 -68.40 -14.98
CA ASN A 135 -6.12 -67.06 -15.39
C ASN A 135 -6.58 -66.68 -16.81
N GLU A 136 -7.47 -67.45 -17.45
CA GLU A 136 -8.10 -67.05 -18.70
C GLU A 136 -8.98 -65.82 -18.52
N VAL A 137 -9.07 -65.02 -19.59
CA VAL A 137 -9.88 -63.81 -19.62
C VAL A 137 -11.00 -63.90 -20.66
N ASN A 138 -12.15 -63.33 -20.33
CA ASN A 138 -13.25 -63.11 -21.27
C ASN A 138 -12.95 -61.93 -22.23
N GLU A 139 -13.89 -61.59 -23.12
CA GLU A 139 -13.74 -60.47 -24.07
C GLU A 139 -13.58 -59.11 -23.38
N LEU A 140 -14.05 -58.98 -22.14
CA LEU A 140 -13.94 -57.77 -21.32
C LEU A 140 -12.60 -57.73 -20.53
N GLY A 141 -11.71 -58.70 -20.75
CA GLY A 141 -10.43 -58.80 -20.03
C GLY A 141 -10.58 -59.22 -18.57
N GLU A 142 -11.74 -59.74 -18.18
CA GLU A 142 -12.06 -60.14 -16.80
C GLU A 142 -11.71 -61.61 -16.61
N THR A 143 -11.12 -61.94 -15.46
CA THR A 143 -10.90 -63.34 -15.03
C THR A 143 -12.08 -63.84 -14.21
N ALA A 144 -12.19 -65.17 -14.02
CA ALA A 144 -13.21 -65.74 -13.13
C ALA A 144 -13.10 -65.17 -11.69
N LEU A 145 -11.88 -64.92 -11.22
CA LEU A 145 -11.60 -64.25 -9.94
C LEU A 145 -12.16 -62.82 -9.90
N PHE A 146 -12.00 -62.04 -10.98
CA PHE A 146 -12.54 -60.69 -11.09
C PHE A 146 -14.07 -60.68 -10.96
N ILE A 147 -14.77 -61.59 -11.66
CA ILE A 147 -16.23 -61.69 -11.61
C ILE A 147 -16.69 -62.13 -10.21
N ALA A 148 -16.05 -63.14 -9.60
CA ALA A 148 -16.36 -63.58 -8.24
C ALA A 148 -16.17 -62.45 -7.22
N ALA A 149 -15.09 -61.67 -7.36
CA ALA A 149 -14.80 -60.51 -6.51
C ALA A 149 -15.80 -59.36 -6.71
N GLU A 150 -16.28 -59.12 -7.93
CA GLU A 150 -17.33 -58.13 -8.19
C GLU A 150 -18.68 -58.55 -7.57
N LYS A 151 -19.05 -59.82 -7.68
CA LYS A 151 -20.32 -60.35 -7.18
C LYS A 151 -20.35 -60.65 -5.68
N GLY A 152 -19.20 -60.75 -5.02
CA GLY A 152 -19.14 -60.97 -3.57
C GLY A 152 -19.06 -62.43 -3.14
N HIS A 153 -18.69 -63.35 -4.03
CA HIS A 153 -18.68 -64.79 -3.76
C HIS A 153 -17.39 -65.23 -3.08
N LEU A 154 -17.31 -65.06 -1.76
CA LEU A 154 -16.12 -65.29 -0.94
C LEU A 154 -15.51 -66.70 -1.10
N ASP A 155 -16.34 -67.74 -1.06
CA ASP A 155 -15.85 -69.12 -1.09
C ASP A 155 -15.28 -69.50 -2.46
N VAL A 156 -15.87 -68.97 -3.53
CA VAL A 156 -15.35 -69.11 -4.89
C VAL A 156 -14.01 -68.37 -5.03
N VAL A 157 -13.90 -67.15 -4.48
CA VAL A 157 -12.62 -66.42 -4.45
C VAL A 157 -11.53 -67.21 -3.74
N LYS A 158 -11.83 -67.82 -2.58
CA LYS A 158 -10.86 -68.66 -1.83
C LYS A 158 -10.37 -69.85 -2.63
N GLU A 159 -11.26 -70.53 -3.36
CA GLU A 159 -10.87 -71.68 -4.19
C GLU A 159 -10.04 -71.23 -5.41
N LEU A 160 -10.46 -70.17 -6.11
CA LEU A 160 -9.73 -69.68 -7.29
C LEU A 160 -8.33 -69.15 -6.94
N LEU A 161 -8.16 -68.52 -5.77
CA LEU A 161 -6.87 -67.98 -5.33
C LEU A 161 -5.80 -69.04 -5.10
N LYS A 162 -6.17 -70.28 -4.76
CA LYS A 162 -5.19 -71.39 -4.60
C LYS A 162 -4.41 -71.70 -5.87
N TYR A 163 -4.98 -71.34 -7.02
CA TYR A 163 -4.47 -71.66 -8.35
C TYR A 163 -4.16 -70.39 -9.17
N SER A 164 -4.22 -69.20 -8.56
CA SER A 164 -4.00 -67.93 -9.26
C SER A 164 -2.59 -67.40 -9.04
N ASP A 165 -1.93 -66.96 -10.11
CA ASP A 165 -0.61 -66.32 -10.05
C ASP A 165 -0.74 -64.83 -9.68
N LYS A 166 0.31 -64.25 -9.08
CA LYS A 166 0.35 -62.82 -8.68
C LYS A 166 0.02 -61.88 -9.84
N GLU A 167 0.58 -62.15 -11.03
CA GLU A 167 0.34 -61.35 -12.24
C GLU A 167 -1.12 -61.41 -12.72
N SER A 168 -1.83 -62.50 -12.44
CA SER A 168 -3.23 -62.67 -12.79
C SER A 168 -4.17 -61.92 -11.85
N ILE A 169 -3.87 -61.93 -10.54
CA ILE A 169 -4.68 -61.21 -9.54
C ILE A 169 -4.59 -59.69 -9.76
N ALA A 170 -3.42 -59.19 -10.15
CA ALA A 170 -3.20 -57.78 -10.50
C ALA A 170 -3.66 -57.42 -11.92
N ARG A 171 -4.18 -58.37 -12.70
CA ARG A 171 -4.64 -58.13 -14.06
C ARG A 171 -5.84 -57.20 -14.06
N LYS A 172 -5.82 -56.26 -14.99
CA LYS A 172 -6.90 -55.29 -15.19
C LYS A 172 -7.83 -55.75 -16.30
N SER A 173 -9.12 -55.59 -16.05
CA SER A 173 -10.17 -55.65 -17.08
C SER A 173 -9.96 -54.57 -18.14
N GLN A 174 -10.71 -54.66 -19.24
CA GLN A 174 -10.76 -53.62 -20.28
C GLN A 174 -11.24 -52.28 -19.73
N SER A 175 -12.03 -52.30 -18.65
CA SER A 175 -12.42 -51.10 -17.90
C SER A 175 -11.30 -50.52 -17.03
N GLY A 176 -10.13 -51.15 -16.99
CA GLY A 176 -8.93 -50.71 -16.28
C GLY A 176 -8.90 -51.00 -14.77
N PHE A 177 -9.90 -51.71 -14.24
CA PHE A 177 -9.97 -52.13 -12.84
C PHE A 177 -9.47 -53.57 -12.66
N ASP A 178 -8.85 -53.86 -11.52
CA ASP A 178 -8.55 -55.22 -11.06
C ASP A 178 -9.64 -55.76 -10.12
N ALA A 179 -9.46 -57.00 -9.65
CA ALA A 179 -10.41 -57.66 -8.75
C ALA A 179 -10.57 -56.90 -7.40
N LEU A 180 -9.48 -56.33 -6.87
CA LEU A 180 -9.51 -55.59 -5.61
C LEU A 180 -10.28 -54.28 -5.73
N HIS A 181 -10.11 -53.53 -6.82
CA HIS A 181 -10.87 -52.32 -7.09
C HIS A 181 -12.38 -52.59 -7.11
N LYS A 182 -12.79 -53.68 -7.76
CA LYS A 182 -14.21 -54.05 -7.81
C LYS A 182 -14.73 -54.49 -6.45
N ALA A 183 -14.04 -55.39 -5.75
CA ALA A 183 -14.40 -55.79 -4.40
C ALA A 183 -14.51 -54.58 -3.45
N ALA A 184 -13.56 -53.64 -3.53
CA ALA A 184 -13.55 -52.42 -2.74
C ALA A 184 -14.68 -51.45 -3.12
N SER A 185 -15.00 -51.33 -4.42
CA SER A 185 -16.10 -50.48 -4.91
C SER A 185 -17.51 -51.02 -4.60
N GLN A 186 -17.62 -52.32 -4.30
CA GLN A 186 -18.88 -52.99 -3.96
C GLN A 186 -19.01 -53.25 -2.45
N GLY A 187 -17.95 -53.00 -1.66
CA GLY A 187 -17.99 -53.11 -0.21
C GLY A 187 -17.71 -54.51 0.35
N HIS A 188 -17.16 -55.42 -0.45
CA HIS A 188 -16.92 -56.82 -0.04
C HIS A 188 -15.66 -56.94 0.83
N GLN A 189 -15.74 -56.52 2.09
CA GLN A 189 -14.61 -56.47 3.04
C GLN A 189 -13.85 -57.80 3.17
N ALA A 190 -14.55 -58.93 3.32
CA ALA A 190 -13.91 -60.23 3.47
C ALA A 190 -13.08 -60.63 2.23
N ILE A 191 -13.51 -60.23 1.04
CA ILE A 191 -12.76 -60.47 -0.21
C ILE A 191 -11.55 -59.55 -0.29
N VAL A 192 -11.70 -58.28 0.09
CA VAL A 192 -10.59 -57.31 0.16
C VAL A 192 -9.49 -57.82 1.09
N GLN A 193 -9.87 -58.35 2.26
CA GLN A 193 -8.91 -58.89 3.24
C GLN A 193 -8.14 -60.08 2.65
N ILE A 194 -8.84 -61.06 2.07
CA ILE A 194 -8.19 -62.25 1.50
C ILE A 194 -7.28 -61.88 0.32
N LEU A 195 -7.71 -60.98 -0.56
CA LEU A 195 -6.89 -60.53 -1.68
C LEU A 195 -5.61 -59.81 -1.21
N LEU A 196 -5.70 -58.99 -0.17
CA LEU A 196 -4.54 -58.30 0.41
C LEU A 196 -3.62 -59.22 1.21
N ASP A 197 -4.16 -60.24 1.87
CA ASP A 197 -3.36 -61.26 2.56
C ASP A 197 -2.55 -62.10 1.56
N HIS A 198 -3.08 -62.29 0.34
CA HIS A 198 -2.38 -63.00 -0.74
C HIS A 198 -1.37 -62.11 -1.47
N ASP A 199 -1.73 -60.86 -1.77
CA ASP A 199 -0.82 -59.86 -2.34
C ASP A 199 -1.10 -58.44 -1.79
N PRO A 200 -0.29 -57.97 -0.82
CA PRO A 200 -0.41 -56.61 -0.28
C PRO A 200 -0.20 -55.51 -1.34
N GLY A 201 0.53 -55.81 -2.42
CA GLY A 201 0.82 -54.88 -3.51
C GLY A 201 -0.43 -54.40 -4.25
N LEU A 202 -1.52 -55.16 -4.20
CA LEU A 202 -2.80 -54.80 -4.81
C LEU A 202 -3.38 -53.52 -4.23
N SER A 203 -3.08 -53.17 -2.98
CA SER A 203 -3.55 -51.92 -2.36
C SER A 203 -3.10 -50.66 -3.11
N LYS A 204 -1.95 -50.71 -3.80
CA LYS A 204 -1.33 -49.60 -4.54
C LYS A 204 -1.61 -49.64 -6.05
N THR A 205 -2.39 -50.60 -6.52
CA THR A 205 -2.73 -50.65 -7.94
C THR A 205 -3.56 -49.44 -8.34
N ILE A 206 -3.39 -49.05 -9.59
CA ILE A 206 -3.92 -47.80 -10.12
C ILE A 206 -4.90 -48.15 -11.23
N GLY A 207 -6.19 -47.93 -10.97
CA GLY A 207 -7.26 -48.04 -11.96
C GLY A 207 -7.37 -46.80 -12.88
N PRO A 208 -8.48 -46.67 -13.62
CA PRO A 208 -8.71 -45.54 -14.51
C PRO A 208 -8.69 -44.20 -13.76
N SER A 209 -8.17 -43.16 -14.40
CA SER A 209 -8.00 -41.83 -13.78
C SER A 209 -7.18 -41.84 -12.49
N ASN A 210 -6.24 -42.76 -12.38
CA ASN A 210 -5.45 -43.03 -11.20
C ASN A 210 -6.26 -43.28 -9.91
N ALA A 211 -7.42 -43.92 -10.01
CA ALA A 211 -8.17 -44.32 -8.82
C ALA A 211 -7.48 -45.50 -8.15
N THR A 212 -7.26 -45.45 -6.84
CA THR A 212 -6.81 -46.59 -6.02
C THR A 212 -8.03 -47.35 -5.48
N PRO A 213 -7.85 -48.57 -4.94
CA PRO A 213 -8.91 -49.28 -4.23
C PRO A 213 -9.51 -48.46 -3.08
N LEU A 214 -8.66 -47.71 -2.34
CA LEU A 214 -9.09 -46.82 -1.25
C LEU A 214 -10.02 -45.71 -1.77
N VAL A 215 -9.65 -45.06 -2.86
CA VAL A 215 -10.46 -44.02 -3.51
C VAL A 215 -11.79 -44.59 -4.00
N SER A 216 -11.79 -45.82 -4.52
CA SER A 216 -12.99 -46.50 -5.00
C SER A 216 -13.96 -46.79 -3.86
N ALA A 217 -13.48 -47.37 -2.75
CA ALA A 217 -14.27 -47.61 -1.54
C ALA A 217 -14.78 -46.30 -0.90
N ALA A 218 -13.92 -45.29 -0.77
CA ALA A 218 -14.26 -44.00 -0.17
C ALA A 218 -15.31 -43.23 -1.00
N SER A 219 -15.29 -43.36 -2.33
CA SER A 219 -16.28 -42.73 -3.21
C SER A 219 -17.66 -43.37 -3.18
N ARG A 220 -17.74 -44.63 -2.72
CA ARG A 220 -18.96 -45.44 -2.67
C ARG A 220 -19.54 -45.59 -1.26
N GLY A 221 -18.82 -45.14 -0.23
CA GLY A 221 -19.32 -45.14 1.14
C GLY A 221 -19.02 -46.41 1.94
N HIS A 222 -18.06 -47.23 1.51
CA HIS A 222 -17.75 -48.51 2.16
C HIS A 222 -16.74 -48.33 3.30
N THR A 223 -17.23 -47.90 4.47
CA THR A 223 -16.41 -47.56 5.64
C THR A 223 -15.51 -48.69 6.12
N GLU A 224 -16.02 -49.90 6.22
CA GLU A 224 -15.26 -51.05 6.74
C GLU A 224 -14.13 -51.47 5.79
N VAL A 225 -14.34 -51.34 4.48
CA VAL A 225 -13.27 -51.54 3.48
C VAL A 225 -12.22 -50.45 3.62
N VAL A 226 -12.62 -49.19 3.79
CA VAL A 226 -11.67 -48.08 3.98
C VAL A 226 -10.79 -48.31 5.22
N LYS A 227 -11.39 -48.71 6.35
CA LYS A 227 -10.64 -49.04 7.58
C LYS A 227 -9.66 -50.19 7.37
N GLU A 228 -10.06 -51.25 6.68
CA GLU A 228 -9.19 -52.39 6.37
C GLU A 228 -8.02 -51.99 5.46
N LEU A 229 -8.28 -51.18 4.43
CA LEU A 229 -7.21 -50.69 3.54
C LEU A 229 -6.20 -49.80 4.29
N LEU A 230 -6.69 -48.92 5.17
CA LEU A 230 -5.86 -48.03 5.97
C LEU A 230 -5.12 -48.73 7.12
N SER A 231 -5.63 -49.87 7.59
CA SER A 231 -4.94 -50.69 8.61
C SER A 231 -3.75 -51.45 8.01
N LYS A 232 -3.86 -51.86 6.74
CA LYS A 232 -2.79 -52.55 6.00
C LYS A 232 -1.73 -51.57 5.49
N ASP A 233 -2.14 -50.43 4.91
CA ASP A 233 -1.20 -49.41 4.46
C ASP A 233 -1.79 -47.98 4.55
N SER A 234 -1.21 -47.17 5.44
CA SER A 234 -1.60 -45.76 5.61
C SER A 234 -1.06 -44.85 4.51
N SER A 235 -0.04 -45.27 3.75
CA SER A 235 0.55 -44.46 2.67
C SER A 235 -0.41 -44.28 1.49
N LEU A 236 -1.50 -45.05 1.43
CA LEU A 236 -2.54 -44.95 0.41
C LEU A 236 -3.24 -43.57 0.40
N LEU A 237 -3.20 -42.85 1.53
CA LEU A 237 -3.74 -41.49 1.65
C LEU A 237 -3.02 -40.48 0.76
N GLU A 238 -1.76 -40.76 0.43
CA GLU A 238 -0.90 -39.84 -0.33
C GLU A 238 -1.09 -39.93 -1.83
N ILE A 239 -1.82 -40.93 -2.33
CA ILE A 239 -1.96 -41.20 -3.76
C ILE A 239 -3.24 -40.52 -4.29
N PRO A 240 -3.13 -39.37 -4.98
CA PRO A 240 -4.29 -38.71 -5.56
C PRO A 240 -4.68 -39.32 -6.92
N ARG A 241 -5.93 -39.11 -7.31
CA ARG A 241 -6.39 -39.34 -8.69
C ARG A 241 -5.69 -38.40 -9.68
N SER A 242 -5.87 -38.68 -10.97
CA SER A 242 -5.36 -37.85 -12.06
C SER A 242 -5.85 -36.40 -12.03
N ASN A 243 -6.95 -36.08 -11.35
CA ASN A 243 -7.43 -34.71 -11.15
C ASN A 243 -6.94 -34.05 -9.84
N GLY A 244 -6.05 -34.70 -9.10
CA GLY A 244 -5.54 -34.26 -7.81
C GLY A 244 -6.46 -34.56 -6.63
N LYS A 245 -7.64 -35.18 -6.84
CA LYS A 245 -8.57 -35.50 -5.75
C LYS A 245 -8.12 -36.78 -5.03
N ASN A 246 -8.00 -36.69 -3.71
CA ASN A 246 -7.76 -37.84 -2.83
C ASN A 246 -9.09 -38.46 -2.33
N ALA A 247 -8.99 -39.50 -1.49
CA ALA A 247 -10.14 -40.16 -0.88
C ALA A 247 -11.01 -39.20 -0.03
N LEU A 248 -10.39 -38.24 0.67
CA LEU A 248 -11.08 -37.25 1.50
C LEU A 248 -11.95 -36.30 0.65
N HIS A 249 -11.44 -35.82 -0.49
CA HIS A 249 -12.22 -34.97 -1.40
C HIS A 249 -13.51 -35.64 -1.90
N LEU A 250 -13.46 -36.94 -2.21
CA LEU A 250 -14.61 -37.67 -2.77
C LEU A 250 -15.61 -38.06 -1.69
N SER A 251 -15.14 -38.60 -0.56
CA SER A 251 -15.99 -38.93 0.60
C SER A 251 -16.66 -37.68 1.17
N ALA A 252 -15.94 -36.55 1.23
CA ALA A 252 -16.50 -35.28 1.67
C ALA A 252 -17.62 -34.78 0.74
N ARG A 253 -17.41 -34.86 -0.59
CA ARG A 253 -18.45 -34.47 -1.57
C ARG A 253 -19.71 -35.32 -1.45
N GLN A 254 -19.54 -36.62 -1.20
CA GLN A 254 -20.63 -37.58 -1.14
C GLN A 254 -21.32 -37.60 0.23
N GLY A 255 -20.73 -36.97 1.25
CA GLY A 255 -21.31 -36.85 2.59
C GLY A 255 -21.05 -38.06 3.49
N HIS A 256 -20.00 -38.85 3.23
CA HIS A 256 -19.68 -40.04 4.02
C HIS A 256 -18.91 -39.69 5.29
N VAL A 257 -19.67 -39.39 6.36
CA VAL A 257 -19.19 -38.87 7.65
C VAL A 257 -18.14 -39.80 8.29
N GLU A 258 -18.43 -41.10 8.39
CA GLU A 258 -17.56 -42.05 9.08
C GLU A 258 -16.24 -42.27 8.34
N ILE A 259 -16.26 -42.18 7.00
CA ILE A 259 -15.04 -42.25 6.18
C ILE A 259 -14.21 -40.99 6.36
N VAL A 260 -14.84 -39.81 6.38
CA VAL A 260 -14.14 -38.54 6.62
C VAL A 260 -13.46 -38.56 7.99
N SER A 261 -14.16 -39.02 9.04
CA SER A 261 -13.57 -39.21 10.38
C SER A 261 -12.37 -40.16 10.34
N ALA A 262 -12.54 -41.36 9.76
CA ALA A 262 -11.49 -42.37 9.71
C ALA A 262 -10.24 -41.90 8.92
N LEU A 263 -10.42 -41.08 7.87
CA LEU A 263 -9.32 -40.51 7.09
C LEU A 263 -8.58 -39.41 7.87
N LEU A 264 -9.31 -38.52 8.55
CA LEU A 264 -8.73 -37.42 9.34
C LEU A 264 -8.06 -37.92 10.62
N GLU A 265 -8.57 -38.98 11.25
CA GLU A 265 -7.93 -39.66 12.38
C GLU A 265 -6.55 -40.22 12.02
N LYS A 266 -6.35 -40.63 10.76
CA LYS A 266 -5.07 -41.14 10.27
C LYS A 266 -4.10 -40.04 9.83
N ASP A 267 -4.60 -39.01 9.15
CA ASP A 267 -3.80 -37.83 8.75
C ASP A 267 -4.67 -36.56 8.79
N PRO A 268 -4.59 -35.75 9.87
CA PRO A 268 -5.30 -34.48 9.96
C PRO A 268 -4.86 -33.46 8.89
N GLN A 269 -3.61 -33.53 8.40
CA GLN A 269 -3.09 -32.60 7.37
C GLN A 269 -3.75 -32.84 6.00
N LEU A 270 -4.46 -33.97 5.83
CA LEU A 270 -5.17 -34.29 4.61
C LEU A 270 -6.26 -33.25 4.27
N ALA A 271 -6.82 -32.57 5.27
CA ALA A 271 -7.82 -31.51 5.11
C ALA A 271 -7.29 -30.29 4.32
N ARG A 272 -6.00 -29.97 4.45
CA ARG A 272 -5.33 -28.84 3.79
C ARG A 272 -4.94 -29.13 2.34
N ARG A 273 -4.81 -30.41 1.96
CA ARG A 273 -4.39 -30.78 0.61
C ARG A 273 -5.43 -30.35 -0.41
N THR A 274 -4.97 -29.81 -1.54
CA THR A 274 -5.85 -29.29 -2.60
C THR A 274 -5.80 -30.14 -3.87
N ASP A 275 -6.92 -30.20 -4.59
CA ASP A 275 -6.97 -30.79 -5.93
C ASP A 275 -6.31 -29.90 -7.02
N ARG A 276 -6.31 -30.34 -8.28
CA ARG A 276 -5.74 -29.55 -9.40
C ARG A 276 -6.44 -28.20 -9.63
N LYS A 277 -7.65 -28.00 -9.11
CA LYS A 277 -8.39 -26.72 -9.15
C LYS A 277 -8.15 -25.88 -7.89
N GLY A 278 -7.23 -26.29 -7.00
CA GLY A 278 -6.94 -25.62 -5.74
C GLY A 278 -8.03 -25.82 -4.68
N GLN A 279 -8.94 -26.78 -4.88
CA GLN A 279 -10.06 -26.99 -3.97
C GLN A 279 -9.65 -27.95 -2.86
N THR A 280 -9.90 -27.57 -1.61
CA THR A 280 -9.74 -28.44 -0.43
C THR A 280 -10.93 -29.40 -0.27
N ALA A 281 -10.83 -30.33 0.70
CA ALA A 281 -11.94 -31.19 1.09
C ALA A 281 -13.18 -30.39 1.54
N LEU A 282 -13.00 -29.24 2.21
CA LEU A 282 -14.11 -28.36 2.61
C LEU A 282 -14.87 -27.82 1.38
N HIS A 283 -14.17 -27.39 0.33
CA HIS A 283 -14.81 -26.96 -0.91
C HIS A 283 -15.62 -28.08 -1.58
N MET A 284 -15.23 -29.35 -1.38
CA MET A 284 -15.98 -30.51 -1.87
C MET A 284 -17.19 -30.82 -0.99
N ALA A 285 -17.05 -30.76 0.34
CA ALA A 285 -18.13 -30.94 1.30
C ALA A 285 -19.27 -29.96 1.05
N VAL A 286 -18.94 -28.69 0.87
CA VAL A 286 -19.88 -27.61 0.59
C VAL A 286 -20.59 -27.76 -0.76
N LYS A 287 -19.99 -28.44 -1.74
CA LYS A 287 -20.68 -28.82 -2.99
C LYS A 287 -21.66 -29.96 -2.79
N GLY A 288 -21.43 -30.79 -1.76
CA GLY A 288 -22.35 -31.82 -1.29
C GLY A 288 -23.54 -31.23 -0.53
N VAL A 289 -24.14 -32.03 0.34
CA VAL A 289 -25.31 -31.65 1.16
C VAL A 289 -25.04 -31.84 2.66
N SER A 290 -24.00 -32.59 3.06
CA SER A 290 -23.80 -32.97 4.46
C SER A 290 -23.16 -31.86 5.29
N CYS A 291 -23.94 -31.24 6.17
CA CYS A 291 -23.46 -30.29 7.18
C CYS A 291 -22.52 -30.95 8.20
N GLU A 292 -22.75 -32.23 8.55
CA GLU A 292 -21.91 -33.00 9.48
C GLU A 292 -20.45 -33.08 9.00
N VAL A 293 -20.23 -33.34 7.71
CA VAL A 293 -18.89 -33.39 7.11
C VAL A 293 -18.21 -32.04 7.17
N VAL A 294 -18.96 -30.95 6.97
CA VAL A 294 -18.42 -29.59 7.08
C VAL A 294 -17.93 -29.34 8.50
N LYS A 295 -18.74 -29.69 9.52
CA LYS A 295 -18.35 -29.60 10.93
C LYS A 295 -17.09 -30.41 11.23
N LEU A 296 -17.05 -31.68 10.86
CA LEU A 296 -15.88 -32.53 11.08
C LEU A 296 -14.60 -31.97 10.45
N LEU A 297 -14.68 -31.40 9.24
CA LEU A 297 -13.52 -30.80 8.58
C LEU A 297 -13.06 -29.51 9.28
N LEU A 298 -14.00 -28.71 9.78
CA LEU A 298 -13.71 -27.48 10.51
C LEU A 298 -13.19 -27.77 11.93
N ASP A 299 -13.72 -28.80 12.60
CA ASP A 299 -13.24 -29.26 13.92
C ASP A 299 -11.81 -29.81 13.82
N ALA A 300 -11.48 -30.47 12.71
CA ALA A 300 -10.12 -30.95 12.46
C ALA A 300 -9.13 -29.81 12.19
N ASP A 301 -9.55 -28.78 11.42
CA ASP A 301 -8.72 -27.61 11.15
C ASP A 301 -9.56 -26.38 10.74
N PRO A 302 -9.85 -25.45 11.67
CA PRO A 302 -10.67 -24.27 11.36
C PRO A 302 -10.06 -23.35 10.30
N ALA A 303 -8.73 -23.36 10.16
CA ALA A 303 -8.01 -22.45 9.25
C ALA A 303 -8.33 -22.69 7.78
N ILE A 304 -8.87 -23.87 7.42
CA ILE A 304 -9.23 -24.20 6.03
C ILE A 304 -10.40 -23.37 5.50
N VAL A 305 -11.19 -22.73 6.37
CA VAL A 305 -12.40 -21.96 5.99
C VAL A 305 -12.08 -20.80 5.05
N MET A 306 -10.91 -20.17 5.23
CA MET A 306 -10.45 -19.01 4.47
C MET A 306 -9.55 -19.35 3.28
N LEU A 307 -9.19 -20.63 3.08
CA LEU A 307 -8.35 -21.02 1.96
C LEU A 307 -9.11 -20.82 0.63
N PRO A 308 -8.56 -20.04 -0.33
CA PRO A 308 -9.20 -19.84 -1.62
C PRO A 308 -8.84 -20.96 -2.61
N ASP A 309 -9.78 -21.30 -3.49
CA ASP A 309 -9.48 -22.12 -4.67
C ASP A 309 -8.71 -21.33 -5.75
N LYS A 310 -8.34 -21.98 -6.87
CA LYS A 310 -7.62 -21.29 -7.97
C LYS A 310 -8.38 -20.12 -8.58
N PHE A 311 -9.69 -20.00 -8.34
CA PHE A 311 -10.51 -18.88 -8.79
C PHE A 311 -10.70 -17.82 -7.68
N GLY A 312 -10.01 -17.96 -6.55
CA GLY A 312 -10.16 -17.07 -5.40
C GLY A 312 -11.42 -17.33 -4.58
N ASN A 313 -12.20 -18.38 -4.87
CA ASN A 313 -13.42 -18.65 -4.12
C ASN A 313 -13.08 -19.35 -2.81
N THR A 314 -13.54 -18.80 -1.69
CA THR A 314 -13.56 -19.49 -0.39
C THR A 314 -14.72 -20.50 -0.32
N ALA A 315 -14.75 -21.33 0.73
CA ALA A 315 -15.86 -22.23 1.02
C ALA A 315 -17.23 -21.51 1.01
N LEU A 316 -17.29 -20.31 1.59
CA LEU A 316 -18.51 -19.48 1.65
C LEU A 316 -19.02 -19.08 0.24
N HIS A 317 -18.13 -18.70 -0.67
CA HIS A 317 -18.50 -18.38 -2.05
C HIS A 317 -19.10 -19.61 -2.77
N VAL A 318 -18.50 -20.79 -2.55
CA VAL A 318 -18.97 -22.04 -3.16
C VAL A 318 -20.32 -22.47 -2.57
N ALA A 319 -20.51 -22.34 -1.25
CA ALA A 319 -21.76 -22.65 -0.55
C ALA A 319 -22.92 -21.82 -1.08
N THR A 320 -22.68 -20.50 -1.18
CA THR A 320 -23.63 -19.53 -1.69
C THR A 320 -24.02 -19.87 -3.13
N ARG A 321 -23.04 -20.09 -4.01
CA ARG A 321 -23.27 -20.48 -5.42
C ARG A 321 -24.06 -21.79 -5.56
N LYS A 322 -23.98 -22.69 -4.59
CA LYS A 322 -24.67 -23.99 -4.57
C LYS A 322 -25.99 -23.97 -3.81
N LYS A 323 -26.45 -22.81 -3.32
CA LYS A 323 -27.70 -22.63 -2.58
C LYS A 323 -27.77 -23.53 -1.33
N ARG A 324 -26.70 -23.56 -0.54
CA ARG A 324 -26.63 -24.36 0.70
C ARG A 324 -26.83 -23.47 1.94
N ALA A 325 -28.07 -23.11 2.25
CA ALA A 325 -28.38 -22.16 3.33
C ALA A 325 -27.85 -22.62 4.71
N GLU A 326 -28.12 -23.87 5.08
CA GLU A 326 -27.63 -24.45 6.35
C GLU A 326 -26.10 -24.38 6.47
N ILE A 327 -25.38 -24.81 5.42
CA ILE A 327 -23.91 -24.78 5.40
C ILE A 327 -23.38 -23.34 5.44
N VAL A 328 -24.04 -22.39 4.76
CA VAL A 328 -23.66 -20.97 4.84
C VAL A 328 -23.78 -20.47 6.28
N ASN A 329 -24.87 -20.80 6.98
CA ASN A 329 -25.05 -20.40 8.38
C ASN A 329 -23.97 -21.00 9.30
N GLU A 330 -23.65 -22.29 9.12
CA GLU A 330 -22.57 -22.94 9.86
C GLU A 330 -21.21 -22.28 9.60
N LEU A 331 -20.86 -21.97 8.34
CA LEU A 331 -19.61 -21.29 7.99
C LEU A 331 -19.53 -19.86 8.56
N LEU A 332 -20.66 -19.13 8.60
CA LEU A 332 -20.74 -17.78 9.17
C LEU A 332 -20.73 -17.77 10.70
N SER A 333 -21.13 -18.86 11.35
CA SER A 333 -21.08 -18.99 12.80
C SER A 333 -19.64 -19.05 13.36
N LEU A 334 -18.67 -19.32 12.50
CA LEU A 334 -17.26 -19.35 12.86
C LEU A 334 -16.68 -17.93 13.00
N PRO A 335 -15.90 -17.64 14.07
CA PRO A 335 -15.36 -16.32 14.33
C PRO A 335 -14.30 -15.87 13.30
N ASP A 336 -13.58 -16.81 12.70
CA ASP A 336 -12.47 -16.52 11.77
C ASP A 336 -12.92 -16.35 10.30
N THR A 337 -14.22 -16.43 10.02
CA THR A 337 -14.75 -16.30 8.66
C THR A 337 -14.86 -14.84 8.24
N ASN A 338 -14.02 -14.41 7.30
CA ASN A 338 -14.19 -13.11 6.65
C ASN A 338 -15.34 -13.18 5.61
N VAL A 339 -16.51 -12.67 6.02
CA VAL A 339 -17.75 -12.62 5.21
C VAL A 339 -17.57 -11.83 3.90
N ASN A 340 -16.71 -10.81 3.92
CA ASN A 340 -16.48 -9.88 2.82
C ASN A 340 -15.22 -10.19 2.01
N ALA A 341 -14.74 -11.43 2.08
CA ALA A 341 -13.63 -11.88 1.23
C ALA A 341 -14.00 -11.74 -0.25
N LEU A 342 -13.06 -11.26 -1.07
CA LEU A 342 -13.24 -11.11 -2.51
C LEU A 342 -12.61 -12.28 -3.26
N ASN A 343 -13.33 -12.82 -4.24
CA ASN A 343 -12.76 -13.77 -5.19
C ASN A 343 -11.96 -13.06 -6.31
N ARG A 344 -11.41 -13.81 -7.28
CA ARG A 344 -10.66 -13.22 -8.41
C ARG A 344 -11.52 -12.35 -9.34
N ASP A 345 -12.83 -12.54 -9.34
CA ASP A 345 -13.77 -11.71 -10.09
C ASP A 345 -14.18 -10.45 -9.32
N HIS A 346 -13.52 -10.16 -8.19
CA HIS A 346 -13.86 -9.06 -7.27
C HIS A 346 -15.31 -9.11 -6.78
N LYS A 347 -15.85 -10.31 -6.56
CA LYS A 347 -17.19 -10.53 -6.00
C LYS A 347 -17.09 -11.06 -4.58
N THR A 348 -17.95 -10.56 -3.70
CA THR A 348 -18.21 -11.12 -2.37
C THR A 348 -19.21 -12.28 -2.45
N ALA A 349 -19.37 -13.03 -1.36
CA ALA A 349 -20.45 -14.01 -1.24
C ALA A 349 -21.83 -13.35 -1.41
N PHE A 350 -22.01 -12.09 -0.97
CA PHE A 350 -23.26 -11.35 -1.13
C PHE A 350 -23.58 -11.06 -2.60
N ASP A 351 -22.58 -10.63 -3.40
CA ASP A 351 -22.74 -10.40 -4.84
C ASP A 351 -23.12 -11.69 -5.58
N ILE A 352 -22.58 -12.84 -5.15
CA ILE A 352 -22.97 -14.15 -5.69
C ILE A 352 -24.41 -14.47 -5.32
N ALA A 353 -24.83 -14.24 -4.07
CA ALA A 353 -26.20 -14.47 -3.63
C ALA A 353 -27.20 -13.62 -4.41
N GLU A 354 -26.85 -12.37 -4.74
CA GLU A 354 -27.67 -11.46 -5.55
C GLU A 354 -27.85 -11.96 -6.99
N ALA A 355 -26.80 -12.54 -7.57
CA ALA A 355 -26.83 -13.10 -8.92
C ALA A 355 -27.60 -14.43 -9.06
N LEU A 356 -28.05 -15.05 -7.96
CA LEU A 356 -28.81 -16.29 -8.01
C LEU A 356 -30.27 -16.06 -8.39
N PRO A 357 -30.91 -17.00 -9.10
CA PRO A 357 -32.35 -16.95 -9.35
C PRO A 357 -33.12 -16.93 -8.04
N LEU A 358 -34.16 -16.09 -7.97
CA LEU A 358 -35.06 -15.96 -6.82
C LEU A 358 -35.56 -17.34 -6.37
N SER A 359 -35.15 -17.76 -5.18
CA SER A 359 -35.59 -18.97 -4.49
C SER A 359 -35.56 -18.71 -2.99
N GLU A 360 -36.34 -19.45 -2.21
CA GLU A 360 -36.38 -19.33 -0.74
C GLU A 360 -34.98 -19.45 -0.14
N ASP A 361 -34.21 -20.46 -0.54
CA ASP A 361 -32.81 -20.65 -0.12
C ASP A 361 -31.91 -19.44 -0.44
N ALA A 362 -32.13 -18.77 -1.58
CA ALA A 362 -31.31 -17.64 -1.98
C ALA A 362 -31.65 -16.39 -1.15
N GLN A 363 -32.91 -16.23 -0.76
CA GLN A 363 -33.35 -15.16 0.12
C GLN A 363 -32.86 -15.39 1.55
N GLU A 364 -32.95 -16.62 2.04
CA GLU A 364 -32.41 -17.00 3.35
C GLU A 364 -30.89 -16.77 3.42
N ILE A 365 -30.14 -17.17 2.38
CA ILE A 365 -28.70 -16.91 2.30
C ILE A 365 -28.40 -15.41 2.30
N LYS A 366 -29.16 -14.60 1.56
CA LYS A 366 -28.98 -13.13 1.57
C LYS A 366 -29.22 -12.55 2.96
N GLU A 367 -30.30 -12.96 3.63
CA GLU A 367 -30.62 -12.48 4.97
C GLU A 367 -29.53 -12.89 5.97
N CYS A 368 -29.07 -14.14 5.93
CA CYS A 368 -27.97 -14.63 6.75
C CYS A 368 -26.70 -13.82 6.50
N LEU A 369 -26.29 -13.62 5.25
CA LEU A 369 -25.11 -12.83 4.91
C LEU A 369 -25.24 -11.37 5.41
N SER A 370 -26.39 -10.73 5.22
CA SER A 370 -26.63 -9.37 5.74
C SER A 370 -26.56 -9.29 7.26
N ARG A 371 -27.07 -10.30 7.98
CA ARG A 371 -27.04 -10.35 9.45
C ARG A 371 -25.61 -10.37 10.00
N TYR A 372 -24.68 -11.00 9.28
CA TYR A 372 -23.25 -11.04 9.61
C TYR A 372 -22.42 -9.92 8.96
N GLY A 373 -23.07 -8.87 8.43
CA GLY A 373 -22.37 -7.68 7.92
C GLY A 373 -21.78 -7.86 6.52
N ALA A 374 -22.32 -8.76 5.69
CA ALA A 374 -21.93 -8.86 4.30
C ALA A 374 -22.36 -7.61 3.52
N VAL A 375 -21.44 -7.05 2.75
CA VAL A 375 -21.67 -5.89 1.87
C VAL A 375 -21.28 -6.25 0.45
N ARG A 376 -21.80 -5.49 -0.52
CA ARG A 376 -21.40 -5.65 -1.92
C ARG A 376 -19.94 -5.25 -2.12
N ALA A 377 -19.27 -5.85 -3.10
CA ALA A 377 -17.88 -5.51 -3.41
C ALA A 377 -17.67 -3.99 -3.65
N ASN A 378 -18.64 -3.33 -4.29
CA ASN A 378 -18.59 -1.90 -4.58
C ASN A 378 -18.77 -1.02 -3.33
N GLU A 379 -19.35 -1.55 -2.26
CA GLU A 379 -19.65 -0.82 -1.02
C GLU A 379 -18.51 -0.97 0.01
N LEU A 380 -17.59 -1.92 -0.17
CA LEU A 380 -16.44 -2.12 0.74
C LEU A 380 -15.53 -0.88 0.89
N ASN A 381 -15.43 -0.03 -0.15
CA ASN A 381 -14.54 1.15 -0.18
C ASN A 381 -15.28 2.49 -0.22
N GLN A 382 -16.62 2.50 -0.16
CA GLN A 382 -17.43 3.72 -0.28
C GLN A 382 -16.95 4.89 0.61
N PRO A 383 -16.63 4.69 1.90
CA PRO A 383 -16.18 5.79 2.76
C PRO A 383 -14.85 6.39 2.30
N ARG A 384 -13.95 5.57 1.74
CA ARG A 384 -12.63 5.98 1.26
C ARG A 384 -12.73 6.72 -0.07
N ASP A 385 -13.61 6.30 -0.96
CA ASP A 385 -13.81 6.91 -2.27
C ASP A 385 -14.60 8.23 -2.17
N GLU A 386 -15.60 8.32 -1.28
CA GLU A 386 -16.28 9.57 -0.94
C GLU A 386 -15.32 10.58 -0.28
N LEU A 387 -14.45 10.10 0.62
CA LEU A 387 -13.39 10.94 1.19
C LEU A 387 -12.41 11.41 0.12
N ARG A 388 -12.00 10.55 -0.81
CA ARG A 388 -11.11 10.94 -1.91
C ARG A 388 -11.75 11.98 -2.83
N LYS A 389 -13.06 11.86 -3.08
CA LYS A 389 -13.83 12.81 -3.88
C LYS A 389 -13.95 14.17 -3.18
N THR A 390 -14.27 14.18 -1.90
CA THR A 390 -14.32 15.43 -1.11
C THR A 390 -12.95 16.09 -0.99
N VAL A 391 -11.88 15.31 -0.78
CA VAL A 391 -10.50 15.83 -0.76
C VAL A 391 -10.10 16.42 -2.11
N THR A 392 -10.50 15.80 -3.23
CA THR A 392 -10.22 16.34 -4.57
C THR A 392 -11.02 17.62 -4.87
N GLU A 393 -12.27 17.71 -4.42
CA GLU A 393 -13.06 18.94 -4.49
C GLU A 393 -12.42 20.07 -3.66
N ILE A 394 -12.06 19.80 -2.40
CA ILE A 394 -11.37 20.77 -1.54
C ILE A 394 -10.05 21.23 -2.17
N LYS A 395 -9.27 20.30 -2.73
CA LYS A 395 -8.01 20.63 -3.42
C LYS A 395 -8.24 21.57 -4.60
N LYS A 396 -9.28 21.32 -5.41
CA LYS A 396 -9.64 22.15 -6.56
C LYS A 396 -10.07 23.55 -6.12
N ASP A 397 -10.88 23.64 -5.07
CA ASP A 397 -11.34 24.91 -4.49
C ASP A 397 -10.18 25.72 -3.92
N VAL A 398 -9.28 25.08 -3.17
CA VAL A 398 -8.07 25.74 -2.65
C VAL A 398 -7.17 26.24 -3.79
N HIS A 399 -7.00 25.45 -4.86
CA HIS A 399 -6.24 25.88 -6.03
C HIS A 399 -6.85 27.12 -6.70
N THR A 400 -8.17 27.13 -6.88
CA THR A 400 -8.88 28.30 -7.46
C THR A 400 -8.78 29.53 -6.55
N GLN A 401 -8.90 29.37 -5.23
CA GLN A 401 -8.71 30.46 -4.26
C GLN A 401 -7.28 31.02 -4.28
N LEU A 402 -6.26 30.17 -4.36
CA LEU A 402 -4.87 30.58 -4.46
C LEU A 402 -4.59 31.32 -5.78
N GLU A 403 -5.18 30.87 -6.88
CA GLU A 403 -5.03 31.52 -8.18
C GLU A 403 -5.72 32.89 -8.23
N GLN A 404 -6.92 33.01 -7.65
CA GLN A 404 -7.60 34.29 -7.44
C GLN A 404 -6.78 35.23 -6.54
N THR A 405 -6.18 34.71 -5.48
CA THR A 405 -5.30 35.48 -4.58
C THR A 405 -4.05 35.97 -5.31
N ARG A 406 -3.44 35.13 -6.16
CA ARG A 406 -2.31 35.53 -7.02
C ARG A 406 -2.68 36.63 -8.02
N LYS A 407 -3.84 36.53 -8.69
CA LYS A 407 -4.35 37.58 -9.60
C LYS A 407 -4.63 38.87 -8.84
N THR A 408 -5.25 38.78 -7.66
CA THR A 408 -5.50 39.93 -6.78
C THR A 408 -4.20 40.59 -6.34
N ASN A 409 -3.20 39.82 -5.92
CA ASN A 409 -1.89 40.34 -5.54
C ASN A 409 -1.15 41.02 -6.70
N LYS A 410 -1.26 40.50 -7.94
CA LYS A 410 -0.73 41.18 -9.13
C LYS A 410 -1.45 42.52 -9.37
N ASN A 411 -2.76 42.56 -9.23
CA ASN A 411 -3.55 43.79 -9.38
C ASN A 411 -3.22 44.81 -8.28
N VAL A 412 -3.12 44.37 -7.02
CA VAL A 412 -2.72 45.22 -5.89
C VAL A 412 -1.29 45.74 -6.07
N HIS A 413 -0.36 44.92 -6.58
CA HIS A 413 0.98 45.39 -6.91
C HIS A 413 0.98 46.43 -8.03
N GLY A 414 0.12 46.26 -9.04
CA GLY A 414 -0.12 47.25 -10.11
C GLY A 414 -0.66 48.56 -9.56
N ILE A 415 -1.68 48.50 -8.70
CA ILE A 415 -2.27 49.66 -8.02
C ILE A 415 -1.22 50.36 -7.13
N ALA A 416 -0.44 49.60 -6.35
CA ALA A 416 0.63 50.14 -5.51
C ALA A 416 1.77 50.76 -6.31
N LYS A 417 2.00 50.31 -7.56
CA LYS A 417 2.98 50.91 -8.47
C LYS A 417 2.47 52.25 -9.02
N GLU A 418 1.21 52.30 -9.47
CA GLU A 418 0.58 53.55 -9.93
C GLU A 418 0.45 54.57 -8.80
N LEU A 419 0.07 54.15 -7.58
CA LEU A 419 0.00 55.04 -6.43
C LEU A 419 1.37 55.64 -6.07
N ARG A 420 2.44 54.85 -6.14
CA ARG A 420 3.81 55.37 -5.95
C ARG A 420 4.22 56.37 -7.04
N LYS A 421 3.79 56.15 -8.28
CA LYS A 421 4.01 57.07 -9.40
C LYS A 421 3.28 58.39 -9.17
N LEU A 422 1.99 58.34 -8.82
CA LEU A 422 1.18 59.52 -8.50
C LEU A 422 1.74 60.31 -7.30
N HIS A 423 2.18 59.63 -6.23
CA HIS A 423 2.81 60.30 -5.09
C HIS A 423 4.11 61.01 -5.47
N ARG A 424 4.93 60.41 -6.36
CA ARG A 424 6.17 61.03 -6.84
C ARG A 424 5.88 62.26 -7.71
N GLU A 425 4.91 62.15 -8.61
CA GLU A 425 4.47 63.27 -9.45
C GLU A 425 3.87 64.42 -8.61
N GLY A 426 3.08 64.09 -7.58
CA GLY A 426 2.52 65.06 -6.64
C GLY A 426 3.59 65.83 -5.85
N ILE A 427 4.61 65.14 -5.33
CA ILE A 427 5.73 65.77 -4.61
C ILE A 427 6.52 66.71 -5.52
N ASN A 428 6.81 66.28 -6.76
CA ASN A 428 7.53 67.12 -7.73
C ASN A 428 6.72 68.38 -8.09
N ASN A 429 5.41 68.25 -8.30
CA ASN A 429 4.55 69.38 -8.60
C ASN A 429 4.46 70.39 -7.44
N ALA A 430 4.32 69.88 -6.21
CA ALA A 430 4.32 70.72 -5.00
C ALA A 430 5.67 71.45 -4.82
N THR A 431 6.78 70.76 -5.05
CA THR A 431 8.13 71.35 -4.97
C THR A 431 8.28 72.49 -5.97
N ASN A 432 7.92 72.28 -7.24
CA ASN A 432 7.98 73.31 -8.28
C ASN A 432 7.13 74.53 -7.93
N SER A 433 5.92 74.31 -7.39
CA SER A 433 5.02 75.39 -6.98
C SER A 433 5.62 76.22 -5.83
N VAL A 434 6.21 75.57 -4.82
CA VAL A 434 6.86 76.24 -3.69
C VAL A 434 8.07 77.05 -4.15
N THR A 435 8.87 76.54 -5.09
CA THR A 435 10.03 77.27 -5.63
C THR A 435 9.60 78.59 -6.26
N VAL A 436 8.52 78.58 -7.04
CA VAL A 436 8.00 79.80 -7.68
C VAL A 436 7.58 80.83 -6.62
N VAL A 437 6.86 80.41 -5.59
CA VAL A 437 6.41 81.30 -4.51
C VAL A 437 7.61 81.85 -3.71
N ALA A 438 8.62 81.02 -3.43
CA ALA A 438 9.84 81.45 -2.75
C ALA A 438 10.59 82.53 -3.55
N VAL A 439 10.73 82.33 -4.86
CA VAL A 439 11.34 83.33 -5.76
C VAL A 439 10.55 84.63 -5.76
N LEU A 440 9.21 84.57 -5.79
CA LEU A 440 8.37 85.77 -5.71
C LEU A 440 8.61 86.55 -4.42
N PHE A 441 8.61 85.90 -3.26
CA PHE A 441 8.92 86.57 -1.98
C PHE A 441 10.32 87.20 -1.97
N ALA A 442 11.32 86.48 -2.47
CA ALA A 442 12.67 87.02 -2.59
C ALA A 442 12.72 88.26 -3.51
N THR A 443 12.05 88.24 -4.65
CA THR A 443 12.01 89.39 -5.57
C THR A 443 11.34 90.62 -4.96
N VAL A 444 10.22 90.43 -4.26
CA VAL A 444 9.51 91.53 -3.58
C VAL A 444 10.36 92.12 -2.45
N ALA A 445 10.93 91.26 -1.60
CA ALA A 445 11.78 91.69 -0.50
C ALA A 445 13.05 92.40 -1.00
N PHE A 446 13.66 91.89 -2.08
CA PHE A 446 14.82 92.52 -2.71
C PHE A 446 14.48 93.90 -3.29
N ALA A 447 13.37 94.04 -4.02
CA ALA A 447 12.93 95.33 -4.55
C ALA A 447 12.71 96.36 -3.43
N ALA A 448 12.09 95.94 -2.33
CA ALA A 448 11.81 96.78 -1.17
C ALA A 448 13.08 97.31 -0.45
N ILE A 449 14.24 96.64 -0.60
CA ILE A 449 15.53 97.13 -0.08
C ILE A 449 16.00 98.37 -0.86
N PHE A 450 15.74 98.44 -2.16
CA PHE A 450 16.19 99.56 -3.00
C PHE A 450 15.17 100.70 -3.05
N THR A 451 13.88 100.42 -2.80
CA THR A 451 12.80 101.41 -2.73
C THR A 451 12.42 101.73 -1.29
N VAL A 452 13.42 102.14 -0.52
CA VAL A 452 13.27 102.41 0.92
C VAL A 452 12.20 103.50 1.16
N PRO A 453 11.13 103.22 1.95
CA PRO A 453 10.11 104.21 2.23
C PRO A 453 10.69 105.34 3.10
N GLY A 454 10.52 106.60 2.67
CA GLY A 454 10.86 107.78 3.47
C GLY A 454 11.88 108.77 2.89
N GLY A 455 12.35 108.59 1.65
CA GLY A 455 13.28 109.52 0.99
C GLY A 455 14.69 109.55 1.61
N ASP A 456 15.65 110.12 0.90
CA ASP A 456 17.00 110.38 1.42
C ASP A 456 17.16 111.86 1.80
N ASN A 457 18.07 112.13 2.73
CA ASN A 457 18.72 113.44 2.76
C ASN A 457 19.90 113.38 1.78
N ASP A 458 20.40 114.51 1.25
CA ASP A 458 21.56 114.64 0.31
C ASP A 458 22.89 113.98 0.77
N SER A 459 22.86 113.24 1.88
CA SER A 459 23.91 112.37 2.44
C SER A 459 23.69 110.86 2.19
N GLY A 460 22.59 110.45 1.52
CA GLY A 460 22.27 109.06 1.20
C GLY A 460 21.69 108.23 2.36
N VAL A 461 21.35 108.86 3.49
CA VAL A 461 20.71 108.20 4.65
C VAL A 461 19.21 108.43 4.60
N ALA A 462 18.41 107.36 4.74
CA ALA A 462 16.96 107.49 4.74
C ALA A 462 16.47 108.32 5.94
N VAL A 463 15.57 109.27 5.70
CA VAL A 463 15.10 110.25 6.71
C VAL A 463 14.48 109.56 7.93
N VAL A 464 13.94 108.36 7.73
CA VAL A 464 13.21 107.59 8.73
C VAL A 464 14.06 106.55 9.49
N VAL A 465 15.39 106.54 9.32
CA VAL A 465 16.29 105.52 9.92
C VAL A 465 16.17 105.42 11.46
N ASN A 466 15.87 106.53 12.13
CA ASN A 466 15.74 106.56 13.59
C ASN A 466 14.39 106.04 14.12
N TYR A 467 13.41 105.80 13.26
CA TYR A 467 12.10 105.29 13.68
C TYR A 467 12.14 103.78 13.95
N ALA A 468 11.45 103.36 15.01
CA ALA A 468 11.30 101.94 15.35
C ALA A 468 10.68 101.13 14.19
N SER A 469 9.69 101.70 13.50
CA SER A 469 9.03 101.07 12.35
C SER A 469 9.99 100.80 11.19
N PHE A 470 10.97 101.66 10.97
CA PHE A 470 12.00 101.47 9.94
C PHE A 470 12.94 100.30 10.27
N LYS A 471 13.37 100.22 11.55
CA LYS A 471 14.21 99.10 12.02
C LYS A 471 13.47 97.77 11.92
N ILE A 472 12.17 97.75 12.24
CA ILE A 472 11.30 96.58 12.08
C ILE A 472 11.19 96.19 10.61
N PHE A 473 10.87 97.14 9.71
CA PHE A 473 10.83 96.90 8.27
C PHE A 473 12.13 96.26 7.77
N PHE A 474 13.28 96.87 8.07
CA PHE A 474 14.57 96.42 7.56
C PHE A 474 14.93 95.00 8.03
N ILE A 475 14.74 94.71 9.33
CA ILE A 475 15.06 93.39 9.91
C ILE A 475 14.15 92.31 9.32
N PHE A 476 12.83 92.52 9.31
CA PHE A 476 11.89 91.53 8.83
C PHE A 476 11.96 91.33 7.31
N ASN A 477 12.24 92.39 6.55
CA ASN A 477 12.45 92.31 5.10
C ASN A 477 13.74 91.54 4.76
N ALA A 478 14.83 91.72 5.53
CA ALA A 478 16.04 90.94 5.37
C ALA A 478 15.81 89.46 5.71
N ILE A 479 15.11 89.15 6.81
CA ILE A 479 14.78 87.76 7.18
C ILE A 479 13.94 87.11 6.07
N ALA A 480 12.93 87.80 5.53
CA ALA A 480 12.13 87.30 4.42
C ALA A 480 12.98 86.99 3.19
N LEU A 481 13.86 87.91 2.77
CA LEU A 481 14.74 87.70 1.62
C LEU A 481 15.66 86.48 1.79
N PHE A 482 16.36 86.39 2.92
CA PHE A 482 17.33 85.30 3.15
C PHE A 482 16.66 83.95 3.35
N THR A 483 15.51 83.89 4.02
CA THR A 483 14.75 82.64 4.18
C THR A 483 14.19 82.14 2.85
N SER A 484 13.67 83.04 2.00
CA SER A 484 13.21 82.68 0.65
C SER A 484 14.33 82.20 -0.26
N LEU A 485 15.51 82.83 -0.24
CA LEU A 485 16.68 82.37 -1.01
C LEU A 485 17.23 81.03 -0.50
N ALA A 486 17.27 80.83 0.82
CA ALA A 486 17.69 79.56 1.41
C ALA A 486 16.80 78.39 0.98
N VAL A 487 15.47 78.60 0.92
CA VAL A 487 14.53 77.59 0.40
C VAL A 487 14.85 77.19 -1.03
N VAL A 488 15.12 78.17 -1.92
CA VAL A 488 15.47 77.90 -3.32
C VAL A 488 16.77 77.12 -3.45
N VAL A 489 17.81 77.49 -2.69
CA VAL A 489 19.11 76.79 -2.70
C VAL A 489 18.97 75.35 -2.19
N VAL A 490 18.22 75.17 -1.10
CA VAL A 490 17.93 73.84 -0.53
C VAL A 490 17.14 73.00 -1.54
N GLN A 491 16.17 73.58 -2.27
CA GLN A 491 15.44 72.85 -3.30
C GLN A 491 16.32 72.40 -4.47
N ILE A 492 17.21 73.27 -4.98
CA ILE A 492 18.12 72.92 -6.10
C ILE A 492 19.05 71.77 -5.72
N THR A 493 19.49 71.71 -4.46
CA THR A 493 20.41 70.67 -3.97
C THR A 493 19.73 69.31 -3.72
N LEU A 494 18.42 69.29 -3.42
CA LEU A 494 17.67 68.07 -3.10
C LEU A 494 17.20 67.25 -4.31
N VAL A 495 17.13 67.84 -5.50
CA VAL A 495 16.67 67.17 -6.74
C VAL A 495 17.53 65.93 -7.12
N ARG A 496 18.67 65.69 -6.44
CA ARG A 496 19.59 64.58 -6.67
C ARG A 496 19.64 63.49 -5.57
N GLY A 497 18.78 63.50 -4.54
CA GLY A 497 18.90 62.63 -3.36
C GLY A 497 17.83 61.54 -3.15
N GLU A 498 18.05 60.63 -2.18
CA GLU A 498 17.16 59.51 -1.81
C GLU A 498 15.83 59.92 -1.14
N THR A 499 14.76 59.17 -1.44
CA THR A 499 13.34 59.49 -1.14
C THR A 499 12.93 59.50 0.34
N LYS A 500 13.65 58.83 1.26
CA LYS A 500 13.26 58.80 2.69
C LYS A 500 13.60 60.09 3.42
N SER A 501 14.66 60.78 3.02
CA SER A 501 15.05 62.10 3.52
C SER A 501 14.18 63.23 2.97
N GLU A 502 13.62 63.07 1.75
CA GLU A 502 12.87 64.13 1.06
C GLU A 502 11.64 64.62 1.86
N ARG A 503 10.87 63.72 2.49
CA ARG A 503 9.67 64.13 3.25
C ARG A 503 9.99 65.05 4.42
N LYS A 504 11.03 64.74 5.20
CA LYS A 504 11.46 65.58 6.33
C LYS A 504 11.93 66.95 5.84
N VAL A 505 12.57 66.99 4.68
CA VAL A 505 13.06 68.26 4.12
C VAL A 505 11.92 69.10 3.54
N VAL A 506 10.92 68.49 2.90
CA VAL A 506 9.70 69.20 2.45
C VAL A 506 8.95 69.81 3.65
N GLU A 507 8.88 69.12 4.79
CA GLU A 507 8.28 69.66 6.01
C GLU A 507 9.05 70.90 6.51
N ILE A 508 10.38 70.85 6.50
CA ILE A 508 11.23 71.98 6.89
C ILE A 508 11.07 73.15 5.91
N ILE A 509 11.06 72.89 4.60
CA ILE A 509 10.84 73.90 3.56
C ILE A 509 9.50 74.59 3.78
N ASN A 510 8.43 73.84 4.05
CA ASN A 510 7.11 74.42 4.31
C ASN A 510 7.14 75.36 5.53
N LYS A 511 7.80 74.95 6.63
CA LYS A 511 7.96 75.81 7.82
C LYS A 511 8.75 77.09 7.53
N LEU A 512 9.82 77.00 6.72
CA LEU A 512 10.59 78.16 6.29
C LEU A 512 9.78 79.09 5.38
N MET A 513 8.91 78.55 4.53
CA MET A 513 8.01 79.34 3.68
C MET A 513 6.97 80.12 4.50
N TRP A 514 6.40 79.50 5.53
CA TRP A 514 5.51 80.19 6.47
C TRP A 514 6.23 81.34 7.20
N LEU A 515 7.48 81.10 7.63
CA LEU A 515 8.30 82.14 8.24
C LEU A 515 8.53 83.32 7.28
N ALA A 516 8.91 83.04 6.03
CA ALA A 516 9.11 84.08 5.01
C ALA A 516 7.84 84.92 4.79
N SER A 517 6.68 84.28 4.64
CA SER A 517 5.40 84.96 4.42
C SER A 517 4.99 85.86 5.60
N VAL A 518 5.14 85.39 6.84
CA VAL A 518 4.87 86.19 8.03
C VAL A 518 5.81 87.39 8.10
N CYS A 519 7.11 87.17 7.84
CA CYS A 519 8.10 88.25 7.85
C CYS A 519 7.83 89.30 6.76
N THR A 520 7.43 88.89 5.55
CA THR A 520 7.05 89.83 4.48
C THR A 520 5.81 90.64 4.87
N SER A 521 4.82 90.02 5.52
CA SER A 521 3.61 90.73 5.97
C SER A 521 3.94 91.78 7.03
N VAL A 522 4.74 91.42 8.04
CA VAL A 522 5.22 92.36 9.07
C VAL A 522 6.04 93.51 8.45
N ALA A 523 6.91 93.22 7.49
CA ALA A 523 7.66 94.24 6.77
C ALA A 523 6.71 95.18 5.98
N PHE A 524 5.69 94.63 5.32
CA PHE A 524 4.72 95.43 4.58
C PHE A 524 3.93 96.37 5.50
N ILE A 525 3.41 95.90 6.63
CA ILE A 525 2.71 96.74 7.62
C ILE A 525 3.64 97.85 8.13
N ALA A 526 4.89 97.50 8.45
CA ALA A 526 5.87 98.48 8.91
C ALA A 526 6.15 99.55 7.84
N SER A 527 6.24 99.17 6.57
CA SER A 527 6.37 100.08 5.43
C SER A 527 5.13 100.96 5.24
N SER A 528 3.92 100.38 5.25
CA SER A 528 2.67 101.14 5.16
C SER A 528 2.52 102.14 6.30
N TYR A 529 2.93 101.78 7.52
CA TYR A 529 2.92 102.68 8.67
C TYR A 529 3.91 103.85 8.51
N ILE A 530 5.09 103.61 7.90
CA ILE A 530 6.04 104.68 7.56
C ILE A 530 5.43 105.66 6.55
N VAL A 531 4.70 105.17 5.55
CA VAL A 531 4.11 106.00 4.48
C VAL A 531 2.87 106.77 4.95
N VAL A 532 1.98 106.15 5.73
CA VAL A 532 0.69 106.73 6.14
C VAL A 532 0.83 107.64 7.37
N GLY A 533 1.78 107.35 8.26
CA GLY A 533 2.04 108.11 9.49
C GLY A 533 0.98 107.95 10.59
N ARG A 534 1.30 108.45 11.80
CA ARG A 534 0.53 108.24 13.06
C ARG A 534 -0.93 108.70 13.08
N ARG A 535 -1.40 109.47 12.10
CA ARG A 535 -2.77 110.05 12.12
C ARG A 535 -3.85 109.10 11.59
N TYR A 536 -3.47 108.05 10.85
CA TYR A 536 -4.42 107.11 10.22
C TYR A 536 -3.95 105.66 10.39
N GLU A 537 -3.73 105.23 11.64
CA GLU A 537 -3.24 103.87 11.96
C GLU A 537 -4.12 102.75 11.37
N TRP A 538 -5.44 102.97 11.30
CA TRP A 538 -6.38 102.02 10.69
C TRP A 538 -6.16 101.81 9.19
N ALA A 539 -5.69 102.84 8.47
CA ALA A 539 -5.44 102.76 7.03
C ALA A 539 -4.16 101.97 6.69
N ALA A 540 -3.23 101.82 7.65
CA ALA A 540 -2.05 100.96 7.48
C ALA A 540 -2.38 99.46 7.66
N ILE A 541 -3.44 99.13 8.40
CA ILE A 541 -3.88 97.75 8.67
C ILE A 541 -4.97 97.29 7.67
N LEU A 542 -5.69 98.24 7.05
CA LEU A 542 -6.76 97.96 6.10
C LEU A 542 -6.36 97.11 4.87
N PRO A 543 -5.16 97.27 4.26
CA PRO A 543 -4.73 96.43 3.14
C PRO A 543 -4.56 94.96 3.54
N GLU A 544 -4.23 94.67 4.80
CA GLU A 544 -4.01 93.33 5.30
C GLU A 544 -5.32 92.55 5.47
N TYR A 545 -6.40 93.22 5.90
CA TYR A 545 -7.74 92.61 5.95
C TYR A 545 -8.29 92.28 4.55
N LEU A 546 -7.92 93.04 3.53
CA LEU A 546 -8.27 92.76 2.13
C LEU A 546 -7.40 91.63 1.56
N ALA A 547 -6.10 91.57 1.88
CA ALA A 547 -5.19 90.51 1.45
C ALA A 547 -5.42 89.17 2.20
N GLU A 548 -5.97 89.21 3.42
CA GLU A 548 -6.30 88.02 4.22
C GLU A 548 -7.32 87.11 3.51
N GLY A 549 -8.18 87.65 2.65
CA GLY A 549 -9.12 86.88 1.84
C GLY A 549 -8.45 85.96 0.83
N ASP A 550 -7.41 86.46 0.16
CA ASP A 550 -6.67 85.72 -0.87
C ASP A 550 -5.61 84.79 -0.26
N LEU A 551 -4.99 85.19 0.86
CA LEU A 551 -4.10 84.32 1.64
C LEU A 551 -4.85 83.10 2.21
N LYS A 552 -6.09 83.28 2.71
CA LYS A 552 -6.91 82.16 3.20
C LYS A 552 -7.23 81.14 2.09
N GLN A 553 -7.40 81.58 0.84
CA GLN A 553 -7.54 80.66 -0.32
C GLN A 553 -6.25 79.90 -0.66
N LEU A 554 -5.09 80.56 -0.58
CA LEU A 554 -3.78 79.93 -0.80
C LEU A 554 -3.44 78.92 0.30
N VAL A 555 -3.75 79.26 1.55
CA VAL A 555 -3.57 78.40 2.74
C VAL A 555 -4.47 77.17 2.67
N TRP A 556 -5.73 77.31 2.22
CA TRP A 556 -6.64 76.18 2.06
C TRP A 556 -6.17 75.20 0.98
N ARG A 557 -5.60 75.70 -0.13
CA ARG A 557 -5.05 74.83 -1.19
C ARG A 557 -3.74 74.13 -0.77
N GLY A 558 -2.94 74.73 0.11
CA GLY A 558 -1.70 74.12 0.62
C GLY A 558 -1.92 73.01 1.66
N SER A 559 -2.93 73.15 2.53
CA SER A 559 -3.22 72.15 3.57
C SER A 559 -3.82 70.84 3.05
N VAL A 560 -4.33 70.80 1.82
CA VAL A 560 -4.90 69.58 1.21
C VAL A 560 -3.82 68.59 0.75
N VAL A 561 -2.53 68.96 0.78
CA VAL A 561 -1.42 68.16 0.23
C VAL A 561 -0.64 67.37 1.31
N LEU A 562 -0.89 67.56 2.61
CA LEU A 562 -0.17 66.85 3.67
C LEU A 562 -1.07 65.88 4.44
N GLY A 563 -0.68 64.60 4.42
CA GLY A 563 -1.43 63.48 4.96
C GLY A 563 -1.71 63.52 6.47
N GLU A 564 -2.97 63.23 6.78
CA GLU A 564 -3.58 62.49 7.89
C GLU A 564 -3.31 62.76 9.38
N ASN A 565 -2.27 63.47 9.84
CA ASN A 565 -1.99 63.41 11.30
C ASN A 565 -2.37 64.61 12.18
N ASP A 566 -2.93 65.71 11.67
CA ASP A 566 -3.24 66.89 12.52
C ASP A 566 -4.64 67.49 12.30
N TRP A 567 -5.67 66.65 12.22
CA TRP A 567 -7.07 67.12 12.20
C TRP A 567 -7.48 67.89 13.48
N TRP A 568 -6.75 67.68 14.59
CA TRP A 568 -7.07 68.28 15.88
C TRP A 568 -6.81 69.80 15.93
N LEU A 569 -5.81 70.29 15.20
CA LEU A 569 -5.45 71.71 15.14
C LEU A 569 -6.43 72.49 14.23
N VAL A 570 -6.83 71.89 13.11
CA VAL A 570 -7.82 72.44 12.18
C VAL A 570 -9.21 72.57 12.84
N ALA A 571 -9.59 71.58 13.66
CA ALA A 571 -10.85 71.63 14.43
C ALA A 571 -10.87 72.74 15.49
N ARG A 572 -9.72 73.08 16.09
CA ARG A 572 -9.61 74.14 17.10
C ARG A 572 -9.64 75.55 16.49
N VAL A 573 -9.05 75.71 15.30
CA VAL A 573 -9.11 76.98 14.53
C VAL A 573 -10.52 77.20 13.96
N ARG A 574 -11.22 76.15 13.51
CA ARG A 574 -12.63 76.24 13.06
C ARG A 574 -13.59 76.67 14.17
N LYS A 575 -13.30 76.31 15.43
CA LYS A 575 -14.14 76.65 16.59
C LYS A 575 -13.93 78.09 17.09
N LEU A 576 -12.79 78.71 16.77
CA LEU A 576 -12.49 80.11 17.08
C LEU A 576 -13.06 81.11 16.07
N LEU A 577 -13.38 80.66 14.84
CA LEU A 577 -13.80 81.53 13.73
C LEU A 577 -15.31 81.52 13.42
N GLY A 578 -16.14 81.05 14.36
CA GLY A 578 -17.60 81.19 14.37
C GLY A 578 -18.30 81.35 13.02
N SER A 579 -18.53 80.26 12.30
CA SER A 579 -19.39 80.29 11.11
C SER A 579 -20.24 79.02 10.98
N SER A 580 -21.52 79.26 10.73
CA SER A 580 -22.65 78.34 10.76
C SER A 580 -22.73 77.46 9.51
N ASN A 581 -23.25 76.25 9.69
CA ASN A 581 -23.45 75.21 8.68
C ASN A 581 -24.24 75.66 7.43
N SER A 582 -23.76 75.27 6.24
CA SER A 582 -24.64 74.91 5.11
C SER A 582 -23.97 73.94 4.14
N CYS A 583 -24.53 72.73 4.12
CA CYS A 583 -24.53 71.64 3.15
C CYS A 583 -23.82 71.79 1.79
N ILE A 584 -22.93 70.83 1.48
CA ILE A 584 -22.85 70.00 0.24
C ILE A 584 -22.15 68.70 0.71
N GLY A 585 -22.62 67.46 0.54
CA GLY A 585 -23.53 66.88 -0.41
C GLY A 585 -22.83 65.68 -1.08
N GLY A 586 -22.90 64.50 -0.45
CA GLY A 586 -22.85 63.18 -1.09
C GLY A 586 -21.51 62.66 -1.65
N PHE A 587 -20.82 61.81 -0.87
CA PHE A 587 -20.24 60.56 -1.39
C PHE A 587 -20.30 59.51 -0.27
N THR A 588 -20.99 58.41 -0.59
CA THR A 588 -21.31 57.27 0.27
C THR A 588 -20.07 56.47 0.67
N TYR A 589 -19.77 56.42 1.97
CA TYR A 589 -18.88 55.43 2.56
C TYR A 589 -19.62 54.10 2.72
N ALA A 590 -19.13 53.05 2.06
CA ALA A 590 -19.52 51.68 2.36
C ALA A 590 -18.97 51.31 3.74
N ARG A 591 -19.91 51.00 4.64
CA ARG A 591 -19.72 50.59 6.02
C ARG A 591 -19.26 49.13 6.06
N PHE A 592 -17.98 48.87 6.30
CA PHE A 592 -17.48 47.53 6.68
C PHE A 592 -17.54 47.39 8.20
N ASP A 593 -18.75 47.18 8.70
CA ASP A 593 -19.00 46.72 10.07
C ASP A 593 -20.07 45.64 9.96
N GLN A 594 -19.65 44.37 9.93
CA GLN A 594 -20.43 43.18 10.28
C GLN A 594 -19.51 41.94 10.25
N MET A 595 -18.84 41.69 11.37
CA MET A 595 -18.39 40.34 11.75
C MET A 595 -19.60 39.58 12.32
N PRO A 596 -19.94 38.38 11.84
CA PRO A 596 -20.87 37.51 12.56
C PRO A 596 -20.14 36.88 13.75
N ARG A 597 -20.67 37.12 14.95
CA ARG A 597 -20.41 36.26 16.10
C ARG A 597 -21.10 34.91 15.85
N LEU A 598 -20.32 33.87 15.62
CA LEU A 598 -20.72 32.49 15.86
C LEU A 598 -19.93 32.00 17.07
N GLY A 599 -20.60 32.00 18.21
CA GLY A 599 -20.15 31.27 19.38
C GLY A 599 -20.76 29.87 19.33
N SER A 600 -19.92 28.85 19.29
CA SER A 600 -20.12 27.60 20.02
C SER A 600 -18.94 26.66 19.82
N SER A 601 -18.36 26.22 20.95
CA SER A 601 -17.56 24.99 21.13
C SER A 601 -16.13 25.06 20.52
N VAL A 602 -15.04 24.58 21.10
CA VAL A 602 -14.76 23.69 22.22
C VAL A 602 -13.39 24.10 22.79
N SER A 603 -13.26 24.10 24.11
CA SER A 603 -11.96 24.12 24.80
C SER A 603 -11.25 22.80 24.58
N PHE A 604 -10.08 22.79 23.91
CA PHE A 604 -9.05 21.79 24.18
C PHE A 604 -7.69 22.45 24.32
N ARG A 605 -7.34 22.61 25.59
CA ARG A 605 -6.02 22.97 26.11
C ARG A 605 -5.07 21.84 25.73
N TRP A 606 -4.36 22.00 24.62
CA TRP A 606 -3.18 21.20 24.31
C TRP A 606 -2.16 21.43 25.43
N TYR A 607 -1.71 20.37 26.10
CA TYR A 607 -0.42 20.43 26.78
C TYR A 607 0.63 20.63 25.68
N PRO A 608 1.30 21.79 25.62
CA PRO A 608 2.36 21.99 24.66
C PRO A 608 3.53 21.10 25.08
N MET A 609 3.92 20.13 24.24
CA MET A 609 5.36 19.92 24.09
C MET A 609 5.86 21.20 23.44
N GLU A 610 6.52 22.01 24.25
CA GLU A 610 7.19 23.22 23.86
C GLU A 610 7.92 23.06 22.52
N LYS A 611 7.49 23.84 21.51
CA LYS A 611 8.23 24.09 20.26
C LYS A 611 9.62 24.72 20.51
N SER A 612 10.02 24.92 21.76
CA SER A 612 11.25 25.59 22.20
C SER A 612 12.40 24.66 22.61
N GLN A 613 12.25 23.32 22.63
CA GLN A 613 13.36 22.42 23.04
C GLN A 613 14.05 21.64 21.91
N ILE A 614 13.73 21.87 20.64
CA ILE A 614 14.47 21.27 19.49
C ILE A 614 15.41 22.29 18.82
N CYS A 615 15.40 23.56 19.25
CA CYS A 615 16.32 24.59 18.76
C CYS A 615 16.96 25.37 19.92
N ALA A 616 18.05 24.84 20.48
CA ALA A 616 19.13 25.65 21.05
C ALA A 616 20.30 24.74 21.50
N CYS A 617 21.25 24.48 20.60
CA CYS A 617 22.65 24.27 20.97
C CYS A 617 23.51 24.91 19.87
N SER A 618 23.68 26.23 19.97
CA SER A 618 24.81 26.94 19.38
C SER A 618 26.03 26.69 20.28
N GLY A 619 26.99 25.90 19.82
CA GLY A 619 28.24 25.64 20.52
C GLY A 619 29.11 24.65 19.74
N VAL A 620 30.38 24.98 19.57
CA VAL A 620 31.37 24.21 18.79
C VAL A 620 31.69 22.86 19.48
N GLY A 621 31.49 21.74 18.75
CA GLY A 621 31.86 20.34 19.08
C GLY A 621 30.78 19.53 19.84
N PRO A 622 30.59 18.19 19.65
CA PRO A 622 31.27 17.16 18.84
C PRO A 622 30.51 16.82 17.53
N GLN A 623 30.93 15.82 16.75
CA GLN A 623 30.27 15.45 15.48
C GLN A 623 28.78 15.13 15.68
N ASP A 624 27.89 15.72 14.87
CA ASP A 624 26.41 15.50 14.93
C ASP A 624 25.97 14.07 14.54
N PHE A 625 26.93 13.24 14.14
CA PHE A 625 26.74 11.87 13.66
C PHE A 625 27.95 11.00 13.94
N LYS A 626 27.74 9.68 13.86
CA LYS A 626 28.77 8.64 13.93
C LYS A 626 28.61 7.72 12.72
N LEU A 627 29.72 7.39 12.06
CA LEU A 627 29.75 6.35 11.04
C LEU A 627 29.84 5.00 11.73
N LEU A 628 28.79 4.19 11.63
CA LEU A 628 28.75 2.85 12.21
C LEU A 628 29.47 1.85 11.30
N LEU A 629 29.31 2.02 9.98
CA LEU A 629 29.96 1.20 8.96
C LEU A 629 30.32 2.10 7.77
N SER A 630 31.53 1.94 7.24
CA SER A 630 32.00 2.63 6.03
C SER A 630 32.50 1.62 5.01
N CYS A 631 31.93 1.68 3.81
CA CYS A 631 32.26 0.83 2.67
C CYS A 631 32.64 1.73 1.49
N PRO A 632 33.82 2.38 1.52
CA PRO A 632 34.19 3.38 0.50
C PRO A 632 34.38 2.77 -0.88
N SER A 633 34.65 1.46 -0.97
CA SER A 633 34.66 0.72 -2.23
C SER A 633 33.27 0.59 -2.84
N GLY A 634 32.18 0.76 -2.09
CA GLY A 634 30.78 0.52 -2.47
C GLY A 634 30.49 -0.97 -2.71
N LEU A 635 29.56 -1.55 -1.94
CA LEU A 635 29.24 -2.97 -2.03
C LEU A 635 28.00 -3.20 -2.91
N SER A 636 28.08 -4.20 -3.78
CA SER A 636 26.91 -4.67 -4.54
C SER A 636 26.00 -5.52 -3.66
N LYS A 637 24.80 -5.81 -4.15
CA LYS A 637 23.81 -6.68 -3.49
C LYS A 637 24.38 -8.04 -3.07
N SER A 638 25.23 -8.65 -3.91
CA SER A 638 25.84 -9.96 -3.61
C SER A 638 26.87 -9.92 -2.48
N GLN A 639 27.38 -8.74 -2.13
CA GLN A 639 28.42 -8.55 -1.10
C GLN A 639 27.82 -8.15 0.26
N VAL A 640 26.50 -7.93 0.33
CA VAL A 640 25.78 -7.55 1.55
C VAL A 640 24.79 -8.65 1.93
N ALA A 641 25.14 -9.40 2.96
CA ALA A 641 24.27 -10.37 3.60
C ALA A 641 23.49 -9.73 4.76
N VAL A 642 22.39 -10.38 5.14
CA VAL A 642 21.59 -10.00 6.31
C VAL A 642 21.48 -11.22 7.23
N ASP A 643 21.62 -11.01 8.53
CA ASP A 643 21.22 -11.95 9.57
C ASP A 643 19.99 -11.37 10.27
N PHE A 644 18.80 -11.84 9.87
CA PHE A 644 17.52 -11.37 10.38
C PHE A 644 16.98 -12.34 11.43
N THR A 645 17.09 -11.95 12.71
CA THR A 645 16.75 -12.81 13.85
C THR A 645 16.20 -12.01 15.02
N MET A 646 15.30 -12.60 15.82
CA MET A 646 14.73 -12.00 17.05
C MET A 646 15.77 -11.62 18.12
N LEU A 647 16.99 -12.16 18.03
CA LEU A 647 18.12 -11.80 18.90
C LEU A 647 18.49 -10.32 18.80
N TYR A 648 18.21 -9.71 17.64
CA TYR A 648 18.50 -8.31 17.37
C TYR A 648 17.28 -7.38 17.57
N ASP A 649 16.20 -7.89 18.16
CA ASP A 649 15.06 -7.07 18.55
C ASP A 649 15.40 -6.20 19.77
N ARG A 650 14.56 -5.20 20.04
CA ARG A 650 14.71 -4.34 21.20
C ARG A 650 14.49 -5.16 22.48
N LYS A 651 15.43 -5.04 23.44
CA LYS A 651 15.26 -5.58 24.79
C LYS A 651 14.47 -4.59 25.65
N PRO A 652 13.40 -5.00 26.37
CA PRO A 652 12.68 -4.11 27.29
C PRO A 652 13.61 -3.45 28.31
N ASN A 653 13.34 -2.19 28.67
CA ASN A 653 14.11 -1.49 29.70
C ASN A 653 13.77 -2.07 31.08
N PRO A 654 14.77 -2.31 31.97
CA PRO A 654 14.52 -2.74 33.34
C PRO A 654 13.71 -1.74 34.18
N ASP A 655 13.76 -0.45 33.84
CA ASP A 655 12.92 0.57 34.45
C ASP A 655 11.49 0.49 33.91
N ILE A 656 10.59 -0.07 34.73
CA ILE A 656 9.19 -0.29 34.39
C ILE A 656 8.48 1.02 34.04
N HIS A 657 8.78 2.12 34.73
CA HIS A 657 8.13 3.40 34.45
C HIS A 657 8.54 3.95 33.08
N LEU A 658 9.80 3.77 32.71
CA LEU A 658 10.31 4.18 31.42
C LEU A 658 9.71 3.31 30.29
N GLU A 659 9.54 2.00 30.54
CA GLU A 659 8.93 1.07 29.60
C GLU A 659 7.41 1.31 29.43
N GLU A 660 6.68 1.57 30.52
CA GLU A 660 5.25 1.93 30.49
C GLU A 660 5.00 3.23 29.74
N SER A 661 5.94 4.19 29.83
CA SER A 661 5.83 5.48 29.13
C SER A 661 5.69 5.36 27.61
N ILE A 662 6.17 4.26 27.00
CA ILE A 662 6.03 3.98 25.57
C ILE A 662 4.53 3.89 25.21
N SER A 663 3.75 3.16 26.00
CA SER A 663 2.30 3.03 25.83
C SER A 663 1.60 4.36 26.03
N GLU A 664 1.96 5.09 27.08
CA GLU A 664 1.32 6.35 27.46
C GLU A 664 1.51 7.42 26.37
N ILE A 665 2.74 7.59 25.89
CA ILE A 665 3.06 8.55 24.82
C ILE A 665 2.29 8.20 23.54
N TRP A 666 2.22 6.91 23.18
CA TRP A 666 1.49 6.46 22.01
C TRP A 666 -0.02 6.73 22.14
N SER A 667 -0.63 6.36 23.26
CA SER A 667 -2.05 6.64 23.53
C SER A 667 -2.35 8.14 23.53
N HIS A 668 -1.43 8.97 24.03
CA HIS A 668 -1.57 10.42 23.97
C HIS A 668 -1.52 10.94 22.53
N ARG A 669 -0.61 10.41 21.69
CA ARG A 669 -0.54 10.79 20.26
C ARG A 669 -1.78 10.36 19.48
N LEU A 670 -2.32 9.17 19.74
CA LEU A 670 -3.57 8.71 19.10
C LEU A 670 -4.77 9.59 19.46
N LYS A 671 -4.83 10.11 20.69
CA LYS A 671 -5.86 11.08 21.09
C LYS A 671 -5.74 12.40 20.31
N GLY A 672 -4.51 12.84 20.01
CA GLY A 672 -4.26 14.06 19.23
C GLY A 672 -4.41 13.88 17.72
N ASN A 673 -4.18 12.66 17.20
CA ASN A 673 -4.34 12.32 15.80
C ASN A 673 -4.76 10.84 15.64
N ALA A 674 -6.06 10.62 15.45
CA ALA A 674 -6.65 9.29 15.33
C ALA A 674 -6.28 8.56 14.01
N SER A 675 -5.72 9.27 13.02
CA SER A 675 -5.29 8.65 11.76
C SER A 675 -3.87 8.08 11.80
N LEU A 676 -3.16 8.18 12.94
CA LEU A 676 -1.84 7.58 13.10
C LEU A 676 -1.94 6.06 13.15
N TYR A 677 -1.12 5.39 12.36
CA TYR A 677 -1.03 3.93 12.28
C TYR A 677 0.34 3.44 12.78
N ASN A 678 0.37 2.25 13.38
CA ASN A 678 1.61 1.61 13.85
C ASN A 678 2.11 0.61 12.80
N GLY A 679 3.13 1.00 12.03
CA GLY A 679 3.79 0.12 11.07
C GLY A 679 5.03 -0.56 11.63
N LEU A 680 5.28 -1.82 11.23
CA LEU A 680 6.53 -2.54 11.50
C LEU A 680 7.69 -1.93 10.72
N LYS A 681 8.89 -2.00 11.28
CA LYS A 681 10.14 -1.51 10.69
C LYS A 681 11.30 -2.47 11.02
N PHE A 682 12.30 -2.51 10.16
CA PHE A 682 13.55 -3.21 10.48
C PHE A 682 14.33 -2.46 11.56
N ARG A 683 14.79 -3.18 12.57
CA ARG A 683 15.67 -2.66 13.63
C ARG A 683 17.11 -2.95 13.28
N TYR A 684 17.98 -1.95 13.40
CA TYR A 684 19.42 -2.17 13.28
C TYR A 684 20.00 -2.72 14.59
N GLY A 685 20.52 -3.95 14.55
CA GLY A 685 21.13 -4.63 15.69
C GLY A 685 22.66 -4.60 15.71
N GLY A 686 23.29 -4.38 14.55
CA GLY A 686 24.75 -4.36 14.41
C GLY A 686 25.20 -4.81 13.02
N HIS A 687 26.48 -5.10 12.88
CA HIS A 687 27.03 -5.64 11.64
C HIS A 687 28.34 -6.39 11.91
N LEU A 688 28.72 -7.25 10.96
CA LEU A 688 30.00 -7.94 10.92
C LEU A 688 30.66 -7.68 9.55
N VAL A 689 31.95 -7.36 9.56
CA VAL A 689 32.73 -7.16 8.33
C VAL A 689 33.70 -8.33 8.16
N HIS A 690 33.55 -9.08 7.06
CA HIS A 690 34.49 -10.12 6.68
C HIS A 690 35.57 -9.53 5.78
N LYS A 691 36.82 -9.47 6.29
CA LYS A 691 37.99 -9.08 5.50
C LYS A 691 38.74 -10.35 5.08
N ASN A 692 38.67 -10.73 3.80
CA ASN A 692 39.58 -11.75 3.27
C ASN A 692 40.98 -11.14 3.10
N GLY A 693 42.01 -11.87 3.56
CA GLY A 693 43.37 -11.38 3.72
C GLY A 693 44.19 -11.14 2.44
N SER A 694 43.56 -10.99 1.26
CA SER A 694 44.24 -10.67 0.01
C SER A 694 43.90 -9.24 -0.42
N LEU A 695 44.91 -8.49 -0.88
CA LEU A 695 44.85 -7.05 -1.15
C LEU A 695 43.88 -6.60 -2.26
N HIS A 696 43.06 -7.49 -2.85
CA HIS A 696 42.21 -7.15 -3.99
C HIS A 696 40.85 -7.90 -4.13
N GLU A 697 40.35 -8.65 -3.14
CA GLU A 697 39.03 -9.31 -3.24
C GLU A 697 38.04 -8.89 -2.13
N ASP A 698 37.03 -8.13 -2.55
CA ASP A 698 35.64 -8.02 -2.08
C ASP A 698 35.35 -8.23 -0.59
N SER A 699 35.35 -7.12 0.15
CA SER A 699 34.82 -7.07 1.51
C SER A 699 33.34 -7.45 1.52
N HIS A 700 32.97 -8.47 2.30
CA HIS A 700 31.59 -8.86 2.51
C HIS A 700 31.11 -8.33 3.86
N VAL A 701 29.88 -7.84 3.91
CA VAL A 701 29.25 -7.33 5.14
C VAL A 701 28.01 -8.16 5.45
N SER A 702 27.88 -8.58 6.70
CA SER A 702 26.63 -9.12 7.24
C SER A 702 25.97 -8.09 8.15
N LEU A 703 24.74 -7.69 7.84
CA LEU A 703 23.95 -6.76 8.65
C LEU A 703 23.05 -7.53 9.60
N HIS A 704 23.15 -7.23 10.90
CA HIS A 704 22.32 -7.87 11.93
C HIS A 704 21.03 -7.06 12.11
N LEU A 705 19.89 -7.63 11.71
CA LEU A 705 18.60 -6.95 11.68
C LEU A 705 17.57 -7.66 12.56
N GLY A 706 16.76 -6.88 13.27
CA GLY A 706 15.59 -7.33 14.02
C GLY A 706 14.32 -6.63 13.55
N LEU A 707 13.27 -6.73 14.35
CA LEU A 707 12.00 -6.02 14.16
C LEU A 707 11.78 -4.96 15.24
N THR A 708 11.12 -3.89 14.83
CA THR A 708 10.57 -2.86 15.70
C THR A 708 9.32 -2.27 15.07
N ASP A 709 8.72 -1.25 15.70
CA ASP A 709 7.54 -0.58 15.18
C ASP A 709 7.57 0.93 15.43
N TYR A 710 6.70 1.65 14.72
CA TYR A 710 6.63 3.11 14.82
C TYR A 710 6.25 3.60 16.22
N ARG A 711 5.37 2.86 16.91
CA ARG A 711 4.98 3.12 18.30
C ARG A 711 6.18 3.14 19.24
N THR A 712 7.03 2.12 19.15
CA THR A 712 8.23 1.98 19.99
C THR A 712 9.23 3.07 19.64
N PHE A 713 9.43 3.39 18.35
CA PHE A 713 10.26 4.51 17.95
C PHE A 713 9.79 5.84 18.58
N VAL A 714 8.49 6.10 18.56
CA VAL A 714 7.90 7.28 19.21
C VAL A 714 8.13 7.27 20.73
N GLY A 715 7.96 6.12 21.37
CA GLY A 715 8.06 5.97 22.82
C GLY A 715 9.49 5.85 23.37
N THR A 716 10.48 5.52 22.55
CA THR A 716 11.89 5.43 22.96
C THR A 716 12.74 6.54 22.34
N ASN A 717 12.87 6.58 21.02
CA ASN A 717 13.78 7.49 20.33
C ASN A 717 13.27 8.93 20.33
N LEU A 718 11.96 9.13 20.13
CA LEU A 718 11.35 10.47 20.17
C LEU A 718 10.84 10.83 21.57
N ASN A 719 11.18 10.03 22.58
CA ASN A 719 10.87 10.33 23.97
C ASN A 719 11.70 11.55 24.42
N PRO A 720 11.12 12.54 25.14
CA PRO A 720 11.91 13.63 25.71
C PRO A 720 13.04 13.16 26.63
N SER A 721 12.89 11.99 27.25
CA SER A 721 13.90 11.32 28.09
C SER A 721 14.61 10.17 27.36
N TRP A 722 14.75 10.22 26.04
CA TRP A 722 15.36 9.14 25.23
C TRP A 722 16.76 8.72 25.72
N GLU A 723 17.54 9.65 26.27
CA GLU A 723 18.88 9.38 26.81
C GLU A 723 18.87 8.34 27.95
N LYS A 724 17.77 8.25 28.71
CA LYS A 724 17.60 7.27 29.81
C LYS A 724 17.44 5.83 29.31
N PHE A 725 17.12 5.65 28.03
CA PHE A 725 17.06 4.32 27.42
C PHE A 725 18.46 3.83 26.99
N LEU A 726 19.49 4.68 27.05
CA LEU A 726 20.85 4.27 26.71
C LEU A 726 21.54 3.58 27.89
N VAL A 727 22.37 2.59 27.54
CA VAL A 727 23.25 1.91 28.49
C VAL A 727 24.68 2.42 28.32
N ALA A 728 25.40 2.59 29.43
CA ALA A 728 26.82 2.93 29.40
C ALA A 728 27.65 1.75 28.86
N SER A 729 27.85 1.71 27.55
CA SER A 729 28.66 0.73 26.84
C SER A 729 29.37 1.41 25.65
N GLU A 730 30.57 0.92 25.32
CA GLU A 730 31.29 1.29 24.10
C GLU A 730 30.76 0.55 22.87
N ASP A 731 30.24 -0.67 23.06
CA ASP A 731 29.55 -1.42 22.02
C ASP A 731 28.19 -0.78 21.74
N GLU A 732 27.99 -0.36 20.49
CA GLU A 732 26.78 0.31 20.02
C GLU A 732 25.54 -0.56 20.11
N SER A 733 25.69 -1.88 19.89
CA SER A 733 24.57 -2.82 19.99
C SER A 733 24.04 -2.86 21.43
N GLU A 734 24.94 -2.98 22.40
CA GLU A 734 24.59 -3.02 23.82
C GLU A 734 24.18 -1.64 24.37
N ARG A 735 24.82 -0.54 23.91
CA ARG A 735 24.44 0.83 24.27
C ARG A 735 22.99 1.14 23.90
N CYS A 736 22.54 0.67 22.74
CA CYS A 736 21.24 1.00 22.16
C CYS A 736 20.21 -0.13 22.28
N LYS A 737 20.47 -1.17 23.09
CA LYS A 737 19.62 -2.37 23.17
C LYS A 737 18.17 -2.10 23.60
N HIS A 738 17.93 -1.06 24.40
CA HIS A 738 16.59 -0.66 24.84
C HIS A 738 15.91 0.36 23.92
N MET A 739 16.55 0.72 22.82
CA MET A 739 16.04 1.67 21.83
C MET A 739 15.44 0.93 20.61
N SER A 740 14.40 1.51 20.01
CA SER A 740 13.75 0.97 18.80
C SER A 740 14.72 0.86 17.61
N MET A 741 15.59 1.85 17.40
CA MET A 741 16.62 1.87 16.34
C MET A 741 16.10 1.47 14.95
N PRO A 742 15.01 2.08 14.43
CA PRO A 742 14.53 1.74 13.09
C PRO A 742 15.57 2.14 12.04
N LEU A 743 15.92 1.21 11.16
CA LEU A 743 16.86 1.44 10.08
C LEU A 743 16.18 2.24 8.97
N GLY A 744 16.69 3.44 8.70
CA GLY A 744 16.31 4.20 7.50
C GLY A 744 17.19 3.87 6.31
N ASN A 745 16.74 4.26 5.12
CA ASN A 745 17.51 4.19 3.89
C ASN A 745 17.67 5.60 3.29
N GLY A 746 18.81 5.88 2.68
CA GLY A 746 19.09 7.13 1.98
C GLY A 746 19.95 6.91 0.75
N ALA A 747 19.72 7.69 -0.29
CA ALA A 747 20.39 7.56 -1.59
C ALA A 747 21.13 8.83 -1.99
N VAL A 748 22.42 8.72 -2.22
CA VAL A 748 23.20 9.76 -2.90
C VAL A 748 23.08 9.53 -4.40
N VAL A 749 22.24 10.32 -5.05
CA VAL A 749 21.95 10.19 -6.49
C VAL A 749 22.76 11.21 -7.28
N LYS A 750 23.65 10.72 -8.16
CA LYS A 750 24.44 11.53 -9.09
C LYS A 750 23.77 11.59 -10.45
N THR A 751 23.50 12.78 -10.96
CA THR A 751 22.92 13.00 -12.30
C THR A 751 23.97 12.85 -13.40
N SER A 752 23.53 12.72 -14.66
CA SER A 752 24.46 12.60 -15.79
C SER A 752 25.31 13.85 -16.05
N ASP A 753 24.84 15.02 -15.61
CA ASP A 753 25.61 16.27 -15.59
C ASP A 753 26.48 16.46 -14.33
N GLY A 754 26.64 15.41 -13.52
CA GLY A 754 27.59 15.38 -12.39
C GLY A 754 27.12 16.07 -11.12
N LYS A 755 25.83 16.39 -10.98
CA LYS A 755 25.27 17.02 -9.78
C LYS A 755 24.67 15.98 -8.84
N ILE A 756 24.57 16.33 -7.56
CA ILE A 756 23.94 15.51 -6.53
C ILE A 756 22.55 16.03 -6.21
N LEU A 757 21.57 15.13 -6.10
CA LEU A 757 20.19 15.48 -5.79
C LEU A 757 19.96 15.59 -4.28
N LEU A 758 19.28 16.66 -3.87
CA LEU A 758 18.83 16.91 -2.51
C LEU A 758 17.36 17.32 -2.47
N LEU A 759 16.67 16.91 -1.42
CA LEU A 759 15.27 17.28 -1.18
C LEU A 759 15.18 18.21 0.03
N ARG A 760 14.28 19.19 -0.04
CA ARG A 760 13.96 20.07 1.09
C ARG A 760 12.66 19.63 1.75
N ARG A 761 12.75 19.21 3.01
CA ARG A 761 11.59 18.80 3.81
C ARG A 761 10.60 19.95 4.00
N SER A 762 9.32 19.62 4.11
CA SER A 762 8.27 20.59 4.45
C SER A 762 8.51 21.25 5.81
N GLN A 763 7.92 22.42 6.03
CA GLN A 763 7.93 23.08 7.33
C GLN A 763 6.92 22.45 8.32
N ASN A 764 6.01 21.61 7.81
CA ASN A 764 4.91 21.02 8.59
C ASN A 764 5.17 19.55 8.99
N VAL A 765 6.42 19.11 9.01
CA VAL A 765 6.82 17.74 9.41
C VAL A 765 7.22 17.68 10.89
N GLY A 766 7.08 16.51 11.50
CA GLY A 766 7.40 16.29 12.92
C GLY A 766 8.89 16.22 13.25
N GLU A 767 9.75 15.89 12.28
CA GLU A 767 11.21 15.82 12.45
C GLU A 767 11.92 16.68 11.39
N PHE A 768 12.85 17.54 11.84
CA PHE A 768 13.72 18.38 11.01
C PHE A 768 13.00 19.20 9.92
N PRO A 769 12.05 20.10 10.29
CA PRO A 769 11.33 20.92 9.33
C PRO A 769 12.29 21.81 8.52
N GLY A 770 12.08 21.86 7.20
CA GLY A 770 12.88 22.70 6.29
C GLY A 770 14.35 22.33 6.11
N HIS A 771 14.80 21.19 6.65
CA HIS A 771 16.17 20.67 6.45
C HIS A 771 16.32 20.01 5.08
N PHE A 772 17.58 19.86 4.65
CA PHE A 772 17.92 19.11 3.45
C PHE A 772 18.11 17.64 3.78
N VAL A 773 17.69 16.76 2.87
CA VAL A 773 17.88 15.32 2.99
C VAL A 773 18.25 14.74 1.62
N PHE A 774 18.95 13.62 1.67
CA PHE A 774 19.06 12.73 0.52
C PHE A 774 17.72 12.00 0.33
N PRO A 775 17.32 11.70 -0.91
CA PRO A 775 16.15 10.88 -1.18
C PRO A 775 16.18 9.55 -0.42
N GLY A 776 15.04 9.10 0.11
CA GLY A 776 14.92 7.83 0.81
C GLY A 776 13.89 7.82 1.94
N GLY A 777 13.68 6.64 2.52
CA GLY A 777 12.61 6.41 3.48
C GLY A 777 12.91 5.30 4.50
N HIS A 778 11.88 4.56 4.89
CA HIS A 778 11.97 3.46 5.84
C HIS A 778 11.24 2.24 5.30
N SER A 779 11.99 1.23 4.85
CA SER A 779 11.42 -0.04 4.36
C SER A 779 10.46 -0.66 5.37
N GLU A 780 9.35 -1.19 4.87
CA GLU A 780 8.34 -1.87 5.66
C GLU A 780 8.45 -3.39 5.46
N PRO A 781 8.73 -4.17 6.53
CA PRO A 781 8.79 -5.63 6.42
C PRO A 781 7.50 -6.25 5.84
N ALA A 782 6.36 -5.58 6.02
CA ALA A 782 5.07 -6.01 5.48
C ALA A 782 5.03 -6.06 3.94
N GLU A 783 5.81 -5.23 3.23
CA GLU A 783 5.86 -5.22 1.76
C GLU A 783 6.38 -6.54 1.19
N ILE A 784 7.29 -7.19 1.91
CA ILE A 784 7.78 -8.53 1.60
C ILE A 784 7.07 -9.63 2.38
N GLY A 785 5.92 -9.36 2.99
CA GLY A 785 5.12 -10.36 3.70
C GLY A 785 5.69 -10.81 5.05
N ILE A 786 6.53 -9.99 5.69
CA ILE A 786 7.01 -10.23 7.06
C ILE A 786 6.08 -9.51 8.04
N SER A 787 5.22 -10.26 8.72
CA SER A 787 4.34 -9.77 9.79
C SER A 787 4.92 -10.01 11.20
N GLY A 788 6.04 -10.72 11.30
CA GLY A 788 6.74 -11.07 12.53
C GLY A 788 7.89 -12.04 12.25
N HIS A 789 8.67 -12.41 13.28
CA HIS A 789 9.68 -13.46 13.15
C HIS A 789 9.00 -14.79 12.84
N GLN A 790 9.24 -15.33 11.65
CA GLN A 790 8.69 -16.62 11.25
C GLN A 790 9.51 -17.73 11.93
N VAL A 791 8.91 -18.44 12.89
CA VAL A 791 9.56 -19.55 13.59
C VAL A 791 9.57 -20.78 12.68
N TYR A 792 10.60 -20.88 11.83
CA TYR A 792 10.86 -22.09 11.03
C TYR A 792 12.06 -22.84 11.61
N TYR A 793 11.90 -24.13 11.88
CA TYR A 793 12.96 -25.02 12.38
C TYR A 793 13.92 -25.52 11.28
N ASP A 794 13.90 -24.91 10.09
CA ASP A 794 14.63 -25.40 8.91
C ASP A 794 15.63 -24.35 8.38
N LEU A 795 16.92 -24.68 8.41
CA LEU A 795 18.04 -23.78 8.08
C LEU A 795 17.94 -23.21 6.66
N THR A 796 17.39 -23.98 5.72
CA THR A 796 17.19 -23.59 4.32
C THR A 796 16.17 -22.47 4.13
N SER A 797 15.18 -22.38 5.02
CA SER A 797 14.14 -21.34 4.97
C SER A 797 14.64 -20.00 5.55
N SER A 798 15.58 -20.04 6.51
CA SER A 798 16.21 -18.85 7.08
C SER A 798 17.14 -18.16 6.10
N GLU A 799 17.91 -18.91 5.31
CA GLU A 799 18.75 -18.36 4.24
C GLU A 799 17.89 -17.64 3.18
N CYS A 800 16.75 -18.23 2.80
CA CYS A 800 15.80 -17.60 1.88
C CYS A 800 15.16 -16.32 2.45
N LEU A 801 14.89 -16.26 3.75
CA LEU A 801 14.36 -15.05 4.40
C LEU A 801 15.40 -13.93 4.47
N ASN A 802 16.63 -14.26 4.86
CA ASN A 802 17.75 -13.31 4.90
C ASN A 802 18.05 -12.72 3.53
N GLU A 803 18.03 -13.56 2.49
CA GLU A 803 18.17 -13.11 1.11
C GLU A 803 17.04 -12.16 0.73
N ARG A 804 15.78 -12.48 1.02
CA ARG A 804 14.62 -11.59 0.76
C ARG A 804 14.71 -10.25 1.47
N VAL A 805 15.18 -10.21 2.73
CA VAL A 805 15.38 -8.95 3.46
C VAL A 805 16.51 -8.14 2.84
N SER A 806 17.62 -8.78 2.47
CA SER A 806 18.70 -8.11 1.73
C SER A 806 18.20 -7.57 0.39
N MET A 807 17.41 -8.34 -0.36
CA MET A 807 16.80 -7.90 -1.61
C MET A 807 15.93 -6.65 -1.42
N GLU A 808 15.07 -6.65 -0.41
CA GLU A 808 14.20 -5.52 -0.08
C GLU A 808 14.98 -4.25 0.27
N MET A 809 16.14 -4.36 0.93
CA MET A 809 16.96 -3.17 1.22
C MET A 809 17.45 -2.47 -0.04
N PHE A 810 17.87 -3.23 -1.06
CA PHE A 810 18.36 -2.68 -2.33
C PHE A 810 17.22 -2.25 -3.26
N ASP A 811 16.15 -3.04 -3.33
CA ASP A 811 15.02 -2.76 -4.21
C ASP A 811 14.16 -1.60 -3.64
N GLY A 812 13.99 -1.57 -2.31
CA GLY A 812 13.26 -0.54 -1.59
C GLY A 812 13.89 0.85 -1.74
N ILE A 813 15.22 1.00 -1.70
CA ILE A 813 15.83 2.33 -1.90
C ILE A 813 15.62 2.87 -3.33
N VAL A 814 15.61 1.99 -4.34
CA VAL A 814 15.29 2.40 -5.72
C VAL A 814 13.84 2.88 -5.80
N ARG A 815 12.91 2.15 -5.17
CA ARG A 815 11.49 2.52 -5.11
C ARG A 815 11.31 3.89 -4.44
N GLU A 816 11.92 4.14 -3.29
CA GLU A 816 11.83 5.42 -2.59
C GLU A 816 12.38 6.58 -3.46
N VAL A 817 13.51 6.39 -4.14
CA VAL A 817 14.08 7.42 -5.03
C VAL A 817 13.11 7.74 -6.19
N VAL A 818 12.51 6.72 -6.78
CA VAL A 818 11.51 6.87 -7.85
C VAL A 818 10.26 7.59 -7.32
N GLU A 819 9.77 7.20 -6.15
CA GLU A 819 8.57 7.76 -5.51
C GLU A 819 8.75 9.19 -4.99
N GLU A 820 9.97 9.59 -4.61
CA GLU A 820 10.22 10.95 -4.10
C GLU A 820 10.65 11.95 -5.20
N ILE A 821 11.26 11.46 -6.29
CA ILE A 821 11.83 12.32 -7.34
C ILE A 821 11.02 12.24 -8.66
N GLY A 822 10.34 11.12 -8.92
CA GLY A 822 9.57 10.90 -10.15
C GLY A 822 10.38 10.43 -11.35
N VAL A 823 11.66 10.07 -11.16
CA VAL A 823 12.48 9.50 -12.24
C VAL A 823 12.06 8.04 -12.51
N PRO A 824 12.09 7.55 -13.76
CA PRO A 824 11.80 6.15 -14.03
C PRO A 824 12.91 5.26 -13.46
N ALA A 825 12.55 4.09 -12.92
CA ALA A 825 13.51 3.15 -12.35
C ALA A 825 14.61 2.73 -13.35
N SER A 826 14.28 2.65 -14.65
CA SER A 826 15.24 2.35 -15.72
C SER A 826 16.32 3.40 -15.94
N ALA A 827 16.14 4.61 -15.40
CA ALA A 827 17.16 5.66 -15.45
C ALA A 827 18.17 5.59 -14.30
N LEU A 828 17.96 4.70 -13.32
CA LEU A 828 18.85 4.52 -12.17
C LEU A 828 19.76 3.29 -12.37
N SER A 829 21.02 3.41 -11.99
CA SER A 829 21.94 2.27 -11.91
C SER A 829 21.60 1.37 -10.71
N GLU A 830 22.15 0.16 -10.70
CA GLU A 830 22.10 -0.68 -9.49
C GLU A 830 22.68 0.07 -8.28
N PRO A 831 22.01 0.04 -7.12
CA PRO A 831 22.46 0.75 -5.94
C PRO A 831 23.69 0.08 -5.32
N LEU A 832 24.67 0.90 -4.96
CA LEU A 832 25.88 0.49 -4.25
C LEU A 832 25.76 0.87 -2.79
N PHE A 833 25.86 -0.08 -1.88
CA PHE A 833 25.83 0.17 -0.45
C PHE A 833 27.16 0.80 0.01
N ILE A 834 27.11 2.01 0.56
CA ILE A 834 28.31 2.78 0.94
C ILE A 834 28.54 2.84 2.45
N GLY A 835 27.56 2.47 3.27
CA GLY A 835 27.72 2.33 4.71
C GLY A 835 26.48 2.70 5.52
N ILE A 836 26.66 2.81 6.84
CA ILE A 836 25.61 3.16 7.80
C ILE A 836 26.08 4.35 8.64
N SER A 837 25.28 5.42 8.64
CA SER A 837 25.47 6.56 9.51
C SER A 837 24.36 6.63 10.56
N ARG A 838 24.72 7.04 11.77
CA ARG A 838 23.79 7.27 12.86
C ARG A 838 23.90 8.72 13.32
N ARG A 839 22.77 9.41 13.47
CA ARG A 839 22.77 10.71 14.16
C ARG A 839 22.95 10.53 15.66
N GLU A 840 23.64 11.46 16.32
CA GLU A 840 23.76 11.45 17.78
C GLU A 840 22.41 11.75 18.46
N LEU A 841 21.67 12.74 17.94
CA LEU A 841 20.34 13.08 18.43
C LEU A 841 19.35 11.92 18.22
N ASN A 842 18.82 11.35 19.30
CA ASN A 842 17.83 10.26 19.27
C ASN A 842 18.33 8.99 18.54
N VAL A 843 19.65 8.90 18.28
CA VAL A 843 20.38 7.66 17.95
C VAL A 843 19.89 6.91 16.71
N ARG A 844 19.32 7.60 15.70
CA ARG A 844 18.71 6.91 14.54
C ARG A 844 19.76 6.53 13.47
N PRO A 845 19.86 5.24 13.09
CA PRO A 845 20.71 4.79 11.99
C PRO A 845 20.03 4.89 10.62
N THR A 846 20.83 5.12 9.59
CA THR A 846 20.42 5.15 8.19
C THR A 846 21.49 4.48 7.33
N ALA A 847 21.08 3.46 6.57
CA ALA A 847 21.88 2.85 5.51
C ALA A 847 21.90 3.76 4.29
N PHE A 848 23.08 3.99 3.73
CA PHE A 848 23.27 4.83 2.57
C PHE A 848 23.69 4.04 1.34
N PHE A 849 23.10 4.43 0.21
CA PHE A 849 23.36 3.87 -1.10
C PHE A 849 23.81 4.97 -2.06
N PHE A 850 24.63 4.61 -3.03
CA PHE A 850 25.02 5.46 -4.14
C PHE A 850 24.38 4.96 -5.44
N LEU A 851 23.78 5.88 -6.20
CA LEU A 851 23.17 5.59 -7.50
C LEU A 851 23.60 6.63 -8.53
N ASN A 852 23.84 6.17 -9.76
CA ASN A 852 23.95 7.05 -10.92
C ASN A 852 22.60 7.13 -11.63
N CYS A 853 22.21 8.32 -12.05
CA CYS A 853 21.04 8.57 -12.87
C CYS A 853 21.48 9.00 -14.28
N SER A 854 20.90 8.39 -15.31
CA SER A 854 21.19 8.72 -16.71
C SER A 854 20.60 10.07 -17.15
N LEU A 855 19.62 10.60 -16.42
CA LEU A 855 18.98 11.88 -16.69
C LEU A 855 19.81 13.06 -16.15
N ASN A 856 19.70 14.20 -16.84
CA ASN A 856 20.35 15.43 -16.39
C ASN A 856 19.50 16.16 -15.34
N SER A 857 20.13 17.08 -14.59
CA SER A 857 19.45 17.80 -13.51
C SER A 857 18.19 18.58 -13.93
N LEU A 858 18.12 19.10 -15.16
CA LEU A 858 16.98 19.89 -15.63
C LEU A 858 15.76 19.00 -15.95
N GLU A 859 15.99 17.86 -16.60
CA GLU A 859 14.95 16.85 -16.87
C GLU A 859 14.33 16.34 -15.57
N ILE A 860 15.15 16.08 -14.57
CA ILE A 860 14.71 15.62 -13.25
C ILE A 860 13.85 16.69 -12.56
N GLN A 861 14.26 17.96 -12.62
CA GLN A 861 13.47 19.07 -12.07
C GLN A 861 12.11 19.22 -12.76
N GLN A 862 12.04 18.99 -14.07
CA GLN A 862 10.78 19.02 -14.82
C GLN A 862 9.86 17.86 -14.42
N LEU A 863 10.40 16.64 -14.33
CA LEU A 863 9.64 15.47 -13.87
C LEU A 863 9.08 15.69 -12.46
N TYR A 864 9.92 16.16 -11.53
CA TYR A 864 9.52 16.47 -10.17
C TYR A 864 8.43 17.57 -10.11
N SER A 865 8.57 18.63 -10.91
CA SER A 865 7.58 19.72 -10.93
C SER A 865 6.21 19.29 -11.49
N ASN A 866 6.19 18.37 -12.44
CA ASN A 866 4.94 17.86 -13.03
C ASN A 866 4.17 16.95 -12.08
N ALA A 867 4.84 16.33 -11.11
CA ALA A 867 4.28 15.35 -10.19
C ALA A 867 4.08 15.89 -8.75
N GLN A 868 4.22 17.21 -8.56
CA GLN A 868 4.23 17.93 -7.27
C GLN A 868 3.06 17.63 -6.31
N ASP A 869 1.98 17.04 -6.82
CA ASP A 869 0.80 16.63 -6.06
C ASP A 869 0.99 15.37 -5.19
N GLY A 870 2.11 14.65 -5.30
CA GLY A 870 2.37 13.36 -4.63
C GLY A 870 3.59 13.27 -3.70
N TYR A 871 4.40 14.33 -3.54
CA TYR A 871 5.68 14.25 -2.82
C TYR A 871 5.64 14.85 -1.40
N GLU A 872 6.39 14.27 -0.44
CA GLU A 872 6.57 14.82 0.92
C GLU A 872 7.46 16.08 0.92
N SER A 873 8.41 16.15 -0.01
CA SER A 873 9.36 17.24 -0.13
C SER A 873 8.73 18.47 -0.80
N THR A 874 9.24 19.67 -0.46
CA THR A 874 8.73 20.93 -1.02
C THR A 874 9.45 21.38 -2.28
N HIS A 875 10.74 21.03 -2.38
CA HIS A 875 11.63 21.42 -3.46
C HIS A 875 12.72 20.38 -3.62
N ILE A 876 13.15 20.17 -4.87
CA ILE A 876 14.36 19.41 -5.24
C ILE A 876 15.47 20.38 -5.66
N TYR A 877 16.70 20.05 -5.27
CA TYR A 877 17.92 20.76 -5.63
C TYR A 877 18.86 19.79 -6.32
N ALA A 878 19.52 20.24 -7.38
CA ALA A 878 20.63 19.53 -8.02
C ALA A 878 21.87 20.41 -7.85
N VAL A 879 22.81 19.93 -7.05
CA VAL A 879 23.92 20.75 -6.54
C VAL A 879 25.27 20.19 -6.95
N LEU A 880 26.23 21.08 -7.13
CA LEU A 880 27.62 20.67 -7.32
C LEU A 880 28.22 20.23 -5.98
N ARG A 881 29.34 19.49 -6.03
CA ARG A 881 29.99 18.95 -4.83
C ARG A 881 30.41 20.05 -3.85
N GLU A 882 30.90 21.18 -4.38
CA GLU A 882 31.35 22.32 -3.57
C GLU A 882 30.19 22.98 -2.82
N GLU A 883 28.99 22.97 -3.42
CA GLU A 883 27.77 23.50 -2.79
C GLU A 883 27.19 22.53 -1.76
N LEU A 884 27.34 21.22 -2.03
CA LEU A 884 26.86 20.13 -1.16
C LEU A 884 27.45 20.21 0.25
N GLU A 885 28.74 20.57 0.39
CA GLU A 885 29.38 20.75 1.69
C GLU A 885 28.63 21.78 2.55
N SER A 886 28.33 22.95 1.97
CA SER A 886 27.62 24.02 2.68
C SER A 886 26.18 23.64 3.04
N MET A 887 25.49 22.88 2.17
CA MET A 887 24.13 22.42 2.41
C MET A 887 24.06 21.26 3.40
N SER A 888 25.12 20.44 3.48
CA SER A 888 25.23 19.33 4.43
C SER A 888 25.16 19.78 5.90
N LEU A 889 25.58 21.01 6.18
CA LEU A 889 25.50 21.63 7.51
C LEU A 889 24.06 21.79 8.01
N LYS A 890 23.07 21.79 7.10
CA LYS A 890 21.65 21.87 7.42
C LYS A 890 20.92 20.56 7.13
N MET A 891 21.65 19.45 7.11
CA MET A 891 21.07 18.11 7.07
C MET A 891 20.92 17.54 8.48
N PRO A 892 19.94 16.66 8.72
CA PRO A 892 19.95 15.82 9.92
C PRO A 892 21.26 15.03 10.00
N GLY A 893 21.76 14.77 11.22
CA GLY A 893 23.06 14.13 11.43
C GLY A 893 23.28 12.86 10.60
N CYS A 894 22.26 11.99 10.47
CA CYS A 894 22.37 10.76 9.68
C CYS A 894 22.63 11.05 8.20
N HIS A 895 21.98 12.05 7.60
CA HIS A 895 22.24 12.48 6.22
C HIS A 895 23.57 13.23 6.08
N ARG A 896 23.99 13.99 7.10
CA ARG A 896 25.34 14.58 7.12
C ARG A 896 26.43 13.51 7.12
N GLY A 897 26.21 12.40 7.83
CA GLY A 897 27.11 11.24 7.74
C GLY A 897 26.97 10.47 6.42
N GLY A 898 25.80 10.45 5.79
CA GLY A 898 25.65 9.99 4.41
C GLY A 898 26.52 10.77 3.42
N TYR A 899 26.60 12.10 3.58
CA TYR A 899 27.54 12.93 2.81
C TYR A 899 29.00 12.56 3.10
N ALA A 900 29.37 12.33 4.37
CA ALA A 900 30.72 11.88 4.71
C ALA A 900 31.08 10.51 4.09
N LEU A 901 30.13 9.57 4.04
CA LEU A 901 30.32 8.28 3.34
C LEU A 901 30.54 8.46 1.83
N TYR A 902 29.81 9.40 1.22
CA TYR A 902 30.00 9.75 -0.18
C TYR A 902 31.38 10.37 -0.45
N GLU A 903 31.85 11.27 0.41
CA GLU A 903 33.20 11.85 0.30
C GLU A 903 34.28 10.76 0.39
N LEU A 904 34.17 9.82 1.34
CA LEU A 904 35.08 8.68 1.44
C LEU A 904 35.05 7.79 0.18
N MET A 905 33.89 7.62 -0.45
CA MET A 905 33.77 6.87 -1.70
C MET A 905 34.47 7.57 -2.88
N ILE A 906 34.41 8.91 -2.93
CA ILE A 906 35.13 9.70 -3.94
C ILE A 906 36.65 9.62 -3.71
N GLU A 907 37.10 9.77 -2.47
CA GLU A 907 38.52 9.67 -2.09
C GLU A 907 39.12 8.30 -2.45
N ALA A 908 38.33 7.23 -2.36
CA ALA A 908 38.72 5.88 -2.78
C ALA A 908 38.80 5.69 -4.32
N GLY A 909 38.44 6.70 -5.12
CA GLY A 909 38.71 6.74 -6.55
C GLY A 909 37.68 6.04 -7.46
N ARG A 910 36.49 5.66 -6.95
CA ARG A 910 35.44 4.99 -7.75
C ARG A 910 34.56 5.95 -8.57
N ILE A 911 34.56 7.24 -8.22
CA ILE A 911 33.80 8.28 -8.90
C ILE A 911 34.80 9.38 -9.28
N ARG A 912 35.28 9.35 -10.53
CA ARG A 912 35.99 10.49 -11.15
C ARG A 912 35.02 11.39 -11.90
#